data_AF-A0AA42YMA8-F1
#
_entry.id   AF-A0AA42YMA8-F1
#
_cell.length_a   1.000
_cell.length_b   1.000
_cell.length_c   1.000
_cell.angle_alpha   90.00
_cell.angle_beta   90.00
_cell.angle_gamma   90.00
#
_symmetry.space_group_name_H-M   'P 1'
#
loop_
_entity.id
_entity.type
_entity.pdbx_description
1 polymer ?
#
loop_
_entity_poly.entity_id
_entity_poly.type
_entity_poly.pdbx_seq_one_letter_code
_entity_poly.pdbx_strand_id
1 'polypeptide(L)'
;MTGRRFLAVALAIAAAGPLAALDPPHELVPQVCDACHITHTAPGGALTTVAGNFNLCASCHVVGGQASAFPFSATDDPALPGPGLPPGFTPIGDSHRWDSGSAGHTQADPGNTSPGTVRSGGTFNGRFAKTYVVTITGAGNAGVATFSFTDTEGGSGAATTGTDVPLNEGVSVTFTDGGPAPSFRLGDVWRIFVRTDLREPTVPSMLARLEDGKLMCSTCHNQHNQSKTPFDPFAPPYGGPGTGAGRHFQRIDNDASQMCFDCHAQRVTTQSADGSHPVAVPIPGGEYQAPTVVPLDVFGEVVCSTCHGVHYTASDDGTLLRLADPSSLCTDCHTLADVAQAEHFVTTDPRTLWPGGQYGSTYPAVTAPAATGTCVNCHRGHGWPDADNGFVTDYPLLLVDREEKQCFTCHDGSPVSADIRFEFTSASKISSHPLTLATDVHSPGEAAIPEARHAECADCHDPHQAQTRVDLPGPSTSPRPASGPLAGVRGVDLAGNAVDPASFEYELCFRCHSTTATGSPPTPRQFPETDLRLEFNPSGDFRKSFHSVAADNTGSHPVPSLRAGWSTNSKTACTTCHNNDSGPADGGVGPNGPHGSTQPSILEKRFATDQGNYSQARYALCFECHDPAVILDNNVSFEEHDKHVLSEDMSCNYCHDPHGSSSQRFLINFDTTVAFPSGGRLEFEAPEDSSDGSGRCWVDCHLPNGSSRDHNPENYNPNYPTN
;
A
#
# COMPACT_ATOMS: atom_id res chain seq x y z
N MET A 1 -50.99 -44.80 -89.27
CA MET A 1 -49.63 -45.37 -89.28
C MET A 1 -48.96 -44.95 -87.99
N THR A 2 -48.51 -45.94 -87.19
CA THR A 2 -47.33 -45.92 -86.28
C THR A 2 -47.10 -44.69 -85.39
N GLY A 3 -47.01 -44.74 -84.06
CA GLY A 3 -46.80 -45.85 -83.14
C GLY A 3 -46.60 -45.29 -81.71
N ARG A 4 -46.83 -46.16 -80.72
CA ARG A 4 -46.81 -45.95 -79.26
C ARG A 4 -45.54 -45.27 -78.72
N ARG A 5 -45.67 -44.56 -77.59
CA ARG A 5 -45.09 -44.94 -76.28
C ARG A 5 -45.60 -44.02 -75.16
N PHE A 6 -46.38 -44.60 -74.25
CA PHE A 6 -46.64 -44.04 -72.91
C PHE A 6 -45.34 -44.13 -72.11
N LEU A 7 -44.90 -43.01 -71.54
CA LEU A 7 -43.87 -43.01 -70.49
C LEU A 7 -44.57 -42.62 -69.18
N ALA A 8 -44.64 -43.59 -68.26
CA ALA A 8 -45.11 -43.37 -66.92
C ALA A 8 -44.11 -42.49 -66.16
N VAL A 9 -44.59 -41.37 -65.60
CA VAL A 9 -43.84 -40.58 -64.63
C VAL A 9 -43.96 -41.30 -63.29
N ALA A 10 -42.92 -42.05 -62.92
CA ALA A 10 -42.77 -42.58 -61.58
C ALA A 10 -42.33 -41.43 -60.66
N LEU A 11 -43.22 -41.02 -59.76
CA LEU A 11 -42.91 -40.13 -58.65
C LEU A 11 -41.97 -40.88 -57.69
N ALA A 12 -40.68 -40.57 -57.75
CA ALA A 12 -39.72 -41.07 -56.77
C ALA A 12 -40.00 -40.39 -55.43
N ILE A 13 -40.73 -41.07 -54.55
CA ILE A 13 -40.73 -40.78 -53.12
C ILE A 13 -39.31 -41.14 -52.66
N ALA A 14 -38.44 -40.14 -52.60
CA ALA A 14 -37.20 -40.26 -51.85
C ALA A 14 -37.61 -40.51 -50.40
N ALA A 15 -37.36 -41.73 -49.92
CA ALA A 15 -37.42 -42.04 -48.51
C ALA A 15 -36.45 -41.06 -47.83
N ALA A 16 -37.00 -40.11 -47.06
CA ALA A 16 -36.21 -39.43 -46.05
C ALA A 16 -35.70 -40.53 -45.12
N GLY A 17 -34.42 -40.87 -45.26
CA GLY A 17 -33.72 -41.66 -44.26
C GLY A 17 -33.88 -40.97 -42.91
N PRO A 18 -33.78 -41.71 -41.79
CA PRO A 18 -33.75 -41.06 -40.49
C PRO A 18 -32.65 -39.99 -40.52
N LEU A 19 -33.02 -38.74 -40.26
CA LEU A 19 -32.08 -37.69 -39.92
C LEU A 19 -31.35 -38.19 -38.66
N ALA A 20 -30.19 -38.82 -38.86
CA ALA A 20 -29.28 -39.10 -37.77
C ALA A 20 -28.81 -37.74 -37.24
N ALA A 21 -29.02 -37.51 -35.95
CA ALA A 21 -28.48 -36.37 -35.25
C ALA A 21 -26.95 -36.46 -35.34
N LEU A 22 -26.35 -35.59 -36.18
CA LEU A 22 -24.91 -35.50 -36.44
C LEU A 22 -24.20 -34.60 -35.42
N ASP A 23 -24.88 -34.18 -34.36
CA ASP A 23 -24.25 -33.39 -33.30
C ASP A 23 -23.51 -34.31 -32.31
N PRO A 24 -22.31 -33.90 -31.85
CA PRO A 24 -21.62 -34.57 -30.75
C PRO A 24 -22.55 -34.75 -29.53
N PRO A 25 -22.51 -35.91 -28.84
CA PRO A 25 -21.34 -36.77 -28.71
C PRO A 25 -21.34 -38.02 -29.61
N HIS A 26 -22.24 -38.11 -30.60
CA HIS A 26 -22.40 -39.31 -31.44
C HIS A 26 -21.20 -39.64 -32.36
N GLU A 27 -20.11 -38.88 -32.28
CA GLU A 27 -18.87 -39.10 -33.03
C GLU A 27 -17.81 -39.91 -32.28
N LEU A 28 -18.05 -40.31 -31.02
CA LEU A 28 -17.17 -41.18 -30.25
C LEU A 28 -17.84 -42.56 -30.07
N VAL A 29 -17.02 -43.61 -30.14
CA VAL A 29 -17.32 -45.06 -30.04
C VAL A 29 -18.64 -45.38 -29.30
N PRO A 30 -19.49 -46.31 -29.79
CA PRO A 30 -20.75 -46.65 -29.13
C PRO A 30 -20.49 -47.36 -27.80
N GLN A 31 -20.25 -46.61 -26.72
CA GLN A 31 -20.25 -47.12 -25.36
C GLN A 31 -20.37 -45.98 -24.33
N VAL A 32 -21.37 -46.14 -23.46
CA VAL A 32 -21.58 -45.54 -22.13
C VAL A 32 -22.21 -44.15 -21.98
N CYS A 33 -23.03 -43.69 -22.93
CA CYS A 33 -23.92 -42.53 -22.68
C CYS A 33 -24.82 -42.77 -21.46
N ASP A 34 -25.23 -44.02 -21.20
CA ASP A 34 -26.08 -44.46 -20.11
C ASP A 34 -25.41 -44.48 -18.72
N ALA A 35 -24.07 -44.34 -18.64
CA ALA A 35 -23.41 -44.10 -17.34
C ALA A 35 -23.72 -42.69 -16.82
N CYS A 36 -23.80 -41.72 -17.73
CA CYS A 36 -24.04 -40.33 -17.39
C CYS A 36 -25.49 -39.92 -17.57
N HIS A 37 -26.18 -40.49 -18.55
CA HIS A 37 -27.48 -40.06 -19.00
C HIS A 37 -28.60 -41.09 -18.81
N ILE A 38 -29.79 -40.60 -18.49
CA ILE A 38 -31.04 -41.37 -18.57
C ILE A 38 -32.03 -40.62 -19.45
N THR A 39 -32.56 -41.30 -20.48
CA THR A 39 -33.39 -40.68 -21.51
C THR A 39 -34.85 -40.44 -21.08
N HIS A 40 -35.27 -41.08 -19.99
CA HIS A 40 -36.59 -40.93 -19.38
C HIS A 40 -36.44 -40.89 -17.86
N THR A 41 -37.29 -40.12 -17.16
CA THR A 41 -37.30 -40.04 -15.69
C THR A 41 -36.00 -39.52 -15.04
N ALA A 42 -35.23 -38.70 -15.76
CA ALA A 42 -34.05 -38.06 -15.19
C ALA A 42 -34.42 -37.23 -13.96
N PRO A 43 -33.74 -37.42 -12.82
CA PRO A 43 -33.90 -36.56 -11.67
C PRO A 43 -33.29 -35.17 -11.96
N GLY A 44 -34.13 -34.19 -12.25
CA GLY A 44 -33.71 -32.79 -12.47
C GLY A 44 -33.81 -32.33 -13.94
N GLY A 45 -33.22 -31.16 -14.23
CA GLY A 45 -33.31 -30.50 -15.55
C GLY A 45 -32.28 -30.97 -16.59
N ALA A 46 -31.22 -31.65 -16.16
CA ALA A 46 -30.26 -32.31 -17.03
C ALA A 46 -30.61 -33.80 -17.09
N LEU A 47 -30.52 -34.43 -18.27
CA LEU A 47 -30.83 -35.85 -18.47
C LEU A 47 -29.83 -36.78 -17.75
N THR A 48 -29.51 -36.56 -16.48
CA THR A 48 -28.48 -37.26 -15.70
C THR A 48 -29.04 -38.45 -14.96
N THR A 49 -28.21 -39.46 -14.69
CA THR A 49 -28.62 -40.67 -13.94
C THR A 49 -28.82 -40.43 -12.44
N VAL A 50 -28.25 -39.33 -11.92
CA VAL A 50 -28.40 -38.88 -10.53
C VAL A 50 -28.81 -37.40 -10.50
N ALA A 51 -29.45 -36.99 -9.39
CA ALA A 51 -29.90 -35.62 -9.21
C ALA A 51 -28.70 -34.67 -9.05
N GLY A 52 -28.58 -33.71 -9.97
CA GLY A 52 -27.52 -32.69 -9.96
C GLY A 52 -26.20 -33.15 -10.60
N ASN A 53 -25.54 -32.23 -11.31
CA ASN A 53 -24.30 -32.54 -12.03
C ASN A 53 -23.13 -32.91 -11.09
N PHE A 54 -23.06 -32.26 -9.92
CA PHE A 54 -22.03 -32.56 -8.93
C PHE A 54 -22.07 -34.03 -8.48
N ASN A 55 -23.23 -34.53 -8.06
CA ASN A 55 -23.38 -35.92 -7.61
C ASN A 55 -23.00 -36.91 -8.71
N LEU A 56 -23.27 -36.57 -9.97
CA LEU A 56 -22.87 -37.41 -11.11
C LEU A 56 -21.35 -37.48 -11.23
N CYS A 57 -20.68 -36.33 -11.27
CA CYS A 57 -19.22 -36.25 -11.38
C CYS A 57 -18.53 -36.89 -10.17
N ALA A 58 -18.99 -36.55 -8.95
CA ALA A 58 -18.46 -37.09 -7.70
C ALA A 58 -18.64 -38.61 -7.59
N SER A 59 -19.65 -39.22 -8.22
CA SER A 59 -19.80 -40.69 -8.20
C SER A 59 -18.63 -41.44 -8.86
N CYS A 60 -17.93 -40.81 -9.81
CA CYS A 60 -16.76 -41.38 -10.50
C CYS A 60 -15.43 -40.83 -9.98
N HIS A 61 -15.41 -39.54 -9.63
CA HIS A 61 -14.27 -38.85 -9.04
C HIS A 61 -14.28 -39.02 -7.52
N VAL A 62 -14.11 -40.25 -7.06
CA VAL A 62 -13.90 -40.56 -5.63
C VAL A 62 -12.71 -41.50 -5.50
N VAL A 63 -12.16 -41.61 -4.29
CA VAL A 63 -11.12 -42.59 -4.00
C VAL A 63 -11.63 -43.99 -4.34
N GLY A 64 -10.94 -44.69 -5.24
CA GLY A 64 -11.34 -46.01 -5.75
C GLY A 64 -12.41 -46.00 -6.86
N GLY A 65 -12.92 -44.82 -7.25
CA GLY A 65 -13.82 -44.65 -8.40
C GLY A 65 -13.11 -44.74 -9.76
N GLN A 66 -13.89 -44.70 -10.85
CA GLN A 66 -13.36 -44.80 -12.22
C GLN A 66 -12.42 -43.65 -12.60
N ALA A 67 -12.59 -42.47 -11.99
CA ALA A 67 -11.74 -41.30 -12.18
C ALA A 67 -10.90 -40.99 -10.92
N SER A 68 -10.51 -42.03 -10.18
CA SER A 68 -9.76 -41.93 -8.91
C SER A 68 -8.36 -41.31 -9.01
N ALA A 69 -7.86 -41.05 -10.22
CA ALA A 69 -6.65 -40.26 -10.43
C ALA A 69 -6.82 -38.78 -10.02
N PHE A 70 -8.06 -38.29 -10.03
CA PHE A 70 -8.43 -36.93 -9.60
C PHE A 70 -9.71 -37.02 -8.76
N PRO A 71 -9.64 -37.58 -7.54
CA PRO A 71 -10.81 -37.81 -6.73
C PRO A 71 -11.28 -36.50 -6.10
N PHE A 72 -12.58 -36.20 -6.23
CA PHE A 72 -13.25 -35.26 -5.36
C PHE A 72 -13.59 -35.95 -4.03
N SER A 73 -13.05 -35.47 -2.93
CA SER A 73 -13.32 -36.00 -1.60
C SER A 73 -14.35 -35.15 -0.84
N ALA A 74 -14.94 -35.70 0.22
CA ALA A 74 -15.77 -34.91 1.13
C ALA A 74 -14.98 -33.86 1.93
N THR A 75 -13.64 -33.84 1.80
CA THR A 75 -12.72 -32.85 2.35
C THR A 75 -12.20 -31.87 1.29
N ASP A 76 -12.72 -31.93 0.06
CA ASP A 76 -12.44 -30.89 -0.93
C ASP A 76 -13.19 -29.64 -0.50
N ASP A 77 -12.45 -28.64 -0.03
CA ASP A 77 -13.02 -27.48 0.64
C ASP A 77 -13.33 -26.38 -0.39
N PRO A 78 -14.61 -26.14 -0.74
CA PRO A 78 -14.98 -25.10 -1.68
C PRO A 78 -14.66 -23.74 -1.07
N ALA A 79 -13.94 -22.91 -1.82
CA ALA A 79 -13.44 -21.64 -1.36
C ALA A 79 -14.52 -20.75 -0.75
N LEU A 80 -14.24 -20.27 0.46
CA LEU A 80 -15.04 -19.32 1.21
C LEU A 80 -14.11 -18.21 1.75
N PRO A 81 -13.86 -17.13 0.99
CA PRO A 81 -12.82 -16.16 1.32
C PRO A 81 -13.28 -15.11 2.33
N GLY A 82 -12.32 -14.47 3.01
CA GLY A 82 -12.53 -13.70 4.23
C GLY A 82 -13.46 -12.47 4.24
N PRO A 83 -13.42 -11.55 3.26
CA PRO A 83 -14.26 -10.35 3.35
C PRO A 83 -15.74 -10.70 3.31
N GLY A 84 -16.50 -10.18 4.28
CA GLY A 84 -17.94 -10.39 4.38
C GLY A 84 -18.36 -11.68 5.08
N LEU A 85 -17.44 -12.45 5.66
CA LEU A 85 -17.78 -13.61 6.49
C LEU A 85 -18.39 -13.15 7.83
N PRO A 86 -19.44 -13.83 8.32
CA PRO A 86 -20.04 -13.48 9.61
C PRO A 86 -19.15 -13.98 10.77
N PRO A 87 -19.34 -13.46 11.99
CA PRO A 87 -18.60 -13.90 13.16
C PRO A 87 -18.63 -15.44 13.34
N GLY A 88 -17.47 -16.02 13.65
CA GLY A 88 -17.31 -17.46 13.82
C GLY A 88 -16.99 -18.24 12.53
N PHE A 89 -16.94 -17.56 11.37
CA PHE A 89 -16.44 -18.13 10.13
C PHE A 89 -15.03 -17.60 9.86
N THR A 90 -14.15 -18.49 9.41
CA THR A 90 -12.81 -18.15 8.94
C THR A 90 -12.72 -18.40 7.44
N PRO A 91 -11.84 -17.69 6.72
CA PRO A 91 -11.53 -18.02 5.34
C PRO A 91 -11.06 -19.47 5.24
N ILE A 92 -11.60 -20.23 4.28
CA ILE A 92 -11.26 -21.65 4.05
C ILE A 92 -11.34 -22.03 2.57
N GLY A 93 -10.69 -23.13 2.21
CA GLY A 93 -10.82 -23.83 0.95
C GLY A 93 -9.69 -23.61 -0.04
N ASP A 94 -9.33 -24.68 -0.74
CA ASP A 94 -8.25 -24.73 -1.73
C ASP A 94 -8.79 -24.90 -3.17
N SER A 95 -10.12 -24.93 -3.32
CA SER A 95 -10.76 -25.27 -4.57
C SER A 95 -11.91 -24.33 -4.90
N HIS A 96 -11.96 -23.84 -6.14
CA HIS A 96 -12.99 -22.95 -6.62
C HIS A 96 -14.36 -23.57 -6.46
N ARG A 97 -15.29 -22.77 -5.97
CA ARG A 97 -16.64 -23.20 -5.64
C ARG A 97 -17.48 -23.49 -6.90
N TRP A 98 -18.19 -24.61 -6.91
CA TRP A 98 -19.02 -25.10 -8.02
C TRP A 98 -20.52 -25.14 -7.68
N ASP A 99 -20.95 -24.37 -6.69
CA ASP A 99 -22.34 -24.22 -6.26
C ASP A 99 -22.67 -22.75 -5.90
N SER A 100 -21.95 -21.83 -6.56
CA SER A 100 -22.11 -20.39 -6.46
C SER A 100 -22.46 -19.79 -7.83
N GLY A 101 -23.01 -18.58 -7.85
CA GLY A 101 -23.33 -17.82 -9.05
C GLY A 101 -23.25 -16.31 -8.78
N SER A 102 -23.83 -15.48 -9.65
CA SER A 102 -23.76 -14.02 -9.46
C SER A 102 -24.54 -13.51 -8.23
N ALA A 103 -25.47 -14.32 -7.70
CA ALA A 103 -26.14 -14.10 -6.41
C ALA A 103 -25.48 -14.83 -5.23
N GLY A 104 -24.25 -15.34 -5.40
CA GLY A 104 -23.50 -16.00 -4.35
C GLY A 104 -23.89 -17.46 -4.08
N HIS A 105 -23.38 -18.00 -2.98
CA HIS A 105 -23.62 -19.36 -2.52
C HIS A 105 -24.62 -19.36 -1.35
N THR A 106 -25.57 -20.29 -1.35
CA THR A 106 -26.54 -20.45 -0.26
C THR A 106 -26.26 -21.73 0.53
N GLN A 107 -26.08 -21.59 1.84
CA GLN A 107 -25.84 -22.67 2.78
C GLN A 107 -26.96 -22.73 3.83
N ALA A 108 -27.49 -23.92 4.10
CA ALA A 108 -28.36 -24.13 5.25
C ALA A 108 -27.52 -24.35 6.52
N ASP A 109 -27.96 -23.82 7.65
CA ASP A 109 -27.32 -24.10 8.93
C ASP A 109 -27.43 -25.59 9.27
N PRO A 110 -26.37 -26.22 9.84
CA PRO A 110 -26.39 -27.65 10.17
C PRO A 110 -27.53 -28.08 11.09
N GLY A 111 -28.07 -27.15 11.89
CA GLY A 111 -29.18 -27.39 12.82
C GLY A 111 -30.58 -27.28 12.19
N ASN A 112 -30.70 -26.88 10.93
CA ASN A 112 -31.99 -26.72 10.28
C ASN A 112 -32.74 -28.03 10.20
N THR A 113 -34.06 -27.96 10.39
CA THR A 113 -34.94 -29.13 10.31
C THR A 113 -36.03 -28.99 9.25
N SER A 114 -36.10 -27.83 8.60
CA SER A 114 -36.96 -27.52 7.45
C SER A 114 -36.68 -28.48 6.30
N PRO A 115 -37.71 -29.19 5.79
CA PRO A 115 -37.53 -29.98 4.57
C PRO A 115 -37.55 -29.12 3.30
N GLY A 116 -37.96 -27.84 3.39
CA GLY A 116 -37.87 -26.88 2.30
C GLY A 116 -36.44 -26.43 2.01
N THR A 117 -36.24 -25.90 0.81
CA THR A 117 -34.94 -25.38 0.35
C THR A 117 -35.02 -23.88 0.08
N VAL A 118 -33.90 -23.20 0.26
CA VAL A 118 -33.74 -21.77 -0.04
C VAL A 118 -32.61 -21.64 -1.06
N ARG A 119 -32.84 -20.84 -2.10
CA ARG A 119 -31.85 -20.54 -3.14
C ARG A 119 -31.77 -19.05 -3.39
N SER A 120 -30.56 -18.56 -3.60
CA SER A 120 -30.31 -17.18 -4.00
C SER A 120 -30.42 -17.01 -5.52
N GLY A 121 -31.04 -15.90 -5.93
CA GLY A 121 -31.17 -15.46 -7.33
C GLY A 121 -30.82 -13.97 -7.49
N GLY A 122 -30.84 -13.50 -8.75
CA GLY A 122 -30.41 -12.15 -9.10
C GLY A 122 -28.90 -12.04 -9.34
N THR A 123 -28.36 -10.82 -9.24
CA THR A 123 -26.93 -10.53 -9.36
C THR A 123 -26.57 -9.51 -8.30
N PHE A 124 -25.63 -9.87 -7.45
CA PHE A 124 -25.16 -8.98 -6.39
C PHE A 124 -24.47 -7.75 -6.99
N ASN A 125 -24.88 -6.56 -6.57
CA ASN A 125 -24.35 -5.28 -7.07
C ASN A 125 -23.80 -4.37 -5.96
N GLY A 126 -23.61 -4.90 -4.75
CA GLY A 126 -22.98 -4.17 -3.66
C GLY A 126 -21.46 -4.02 -3.85
N ARG A 127 -20.88 -3.02 -3.17
CA ARG A 127 -19.43 -2.73 -3.19
C ARG A 127 -18.62 -3.57 -2.20
N PHE A 128 -19.28 -4.24 -1.27
CA PHE A 128 -18.63 -5.07 -0.25
C PHE A 128 -19.16 -6.50 -0.34
N ALA A 129 -18.24 -7.46 -0.34
CA ALA A 129 -18.62 -8.85 -0.11
C ALA A 129 -19.31 -8.95 1.25
N LYS A 130 -20.39 -9.73 1.35
CA LYS A 130 -21.18 -9.83 2.58
C LYS A 130 -21.86 -11.18 2.69
N THR A 131 -22.37 -11.47 3.88
CA THR A 131 -23.19 -12.65 4.12
C THR A 131 -24.57 -12.24 4.61
N TYR A 132 -25.61 -12.63 3.89
CA TYR A 132 -26.99 -12.54 4.37
C TYR A 132 -27.28 -13.70 5.31
N VAL A 133 -27.91 -13.42 6.44
CA VAL A 133 -28.42 -14.40 7.41
C VAL A 133 -29.94 -14.35 7.37
N VAL A 134 -30.55 -15.31 6.70
CA VAL A 134 -31.99 -15.45 6.50
C VAL A 134 -32.54 -16.36 7.60
N THR A 135 -33.33 -15.82 8.52
CA THR A 135 -33.91 -16.55 9.66
C THR A 135 -35.42 -16.68 9.51
N ILE A 136 -35.97 -17.88 9.60
CA ILE A 136 -37.42 -18.09 9.59
C ILE A 136 -38.02 -17.60 10.92
N THR A 137 -38.90 -16.61 10.85
CA THR A 137 -39.58 -15.98 11.99
C THR A 137 -41.00 -16.47 12.20
N GLY A 138 -41.56 -17.22 11.24
CA GLY A 138 -42.86 -17.87 11.37
C GLY A 138 -42.91 -19.11 10.50
N ALA A 139 -43.25 -20.25 11.10
CA ALA A 139 -43.30 -21.54 10.40
C ALA A 139 -44.46 -21.61 9.39
N GLY A 140 -44.26 -22.37 8.32
CA GLY A 140 -45.26 -22.55 7.27
C GLY A 140 -44.63 -23.10 5.99
N ASN A 141 -45.44 -23.13 4.93
CA ASN A 141 -44.96 -23.41 3.58
C ASN A 141 -44.54 -22.10 2.89
N ALA A 142 -43.95 -22.21 1.70
CA ALA A 142 -43.69 -21.08 0.81
C ALA A 142 -44.99 -20.26 0.59
N GLY A 143 -44.91 -18.94 0.68
CA GLY A 143 -46.06 -18.04 0.59
C GLY A 143 -46.81 -17.81 1.91
N VAL A 144 -46.48 -18.57 2.97
CA VAL A 144 -47.13 -18.47 4.29
C VAL A 144 -46.12 -18.23 5.41
N ALA A 145 -44.99 -18.95 5.39
CA ALA A 145 -43.91 -18.73 6.34
C ALA A 145 -43.39 -17.29 6.22
N THR A 146 -42.85 -16.77 7.32
CA THR A 146 -42.20 -15.44 7.34
C THR A 146 -40.75 -15.59 7.72
N PHE A 147 -39.92 -14.68 7.23
CA PHE A 147 -38.50 -14.63 7.55
C PHE A 147 -38.04 -13.19 7.77
N SER A 148 -36.96 -13.03 8.52
CA SER A 148 -36.14 -11.83 8.56
C SER A 148 -34.77 -12.12 7.98
N PHE A 149 -34.09 -11.08 7.52
CA PHE A 149 -32.68 -11.17 7.16
C PHE A 149 -31.88 -10.03 7.77
N THR A 150 -30.60 -10.30 8.01
CA THR A 150 -29.55 -9.31 8.29
C THR A 150 -28.38 -9.58 7.36
N ASP A 151 -27.51 -8.60 7.14
CA ASP A 151 -26.22 -8.80 6.46
C ASP A 151 -25.05 -8.23 7.28
N THR A 152 -23.83 -8.64 6.92
CA THR A 152 -22.60 -8.24 7.63
C THR A 152 -22.25 -6.76 7.47
N GLU A 153 -22.90 -6.04 6.56
CA GLU A 153 -22.76 -4.59 6.36
C GLU A 153 -23.88 -3.80 7.08
N GLY A 154 -24.69 -4.47 7.91
CA GLY A 154 -25.74 -3.84 8.70
C GLY A 154 -27.09 -3.68 7.98
N GLY A 155 -27.24 -4.18 6.75
CA GLY A 155 -28.54 -4.24 6.09
C GLY A 155 -29.47 -5.25 6.76
N SER A 156 -30.78 -4.99 6.73
CA SER A 156 -31.77 -5.90 7.29
C SER A 156 -33.15 -5.72 6.65
N GLY A 157 -34.01 -6.71 6.82
CA GLY A 157 -35.39 -6.68 6.34
C GLY A 157 -36.20 -7.89 6.79
N ALA A 158 -37.47 -7.92 6.42
CA ALA A 158 -38.36 -9.06 6.67
C ALA A 158 -39.41 -9.17 5.58
N ALA A 159 -39.82 -10.40 5.27
CA ALA A 159 -40.81 -10.68 4.25
C ALA A 159 -41.50 -12.04 4.49
N THR A 160 -42.54 -12.30 3.68
CA THR A 160 -43.13 -13.63 3.53
C THR A 160 -42.29 -14.44 2.56
N THR A 161 -42.11 -15.73 2.82
CA THR A 161 -41.42 -16.66 1.91
C THR A 161 -42.15 -16.72 0.56
N GLY A 162 -41.44 -17.02 -0.51
CA GLY A 162 -42.01 -17.06 -1.85
C GLY A 162 -40.95 -17.28 -2.92
N THR A 163 -41.30 -16.95 -4.17
CA THR A 163 -40.36 -16.97 -5.31
C THR A 163 -39.79 -15.58 -5.54
N ASP A 164 -38.47 -15.50 -5.76
CA ASP A 164 -37.73 -14.28 -6.06
C ASP A 164 -38.02 -13.12 -5.09
N VAL A 165 -38.14 -13.44 -3.81
CA VAL A 165 -38.37 -12.42 -2.77
C VAL A 165 -37.10 -11.59 -2.64
N PRO A 166 -37.15 -10.27 -2.89
CA PRO A 166 -35.95 -9.44 -2.85
C PRO A 166 -35.41 -9.29 -1.43
N LEU A 167 -34.08 -9.32 -1.32
CA LEU A 167 -33.35 -8.85 -0.15
C LEU A 167 -32.94 -7.39 -0.41
N ASN A 168 -31.65 -7.10 -0.51
CA ASN A 168 -31.09 -5.82 -0.98
C ASN A 168 -30.00 -6.10 -2.04
N GLU A 169 -29.46 -5.03 -2.65
CA GLU A 169 -28.28 -5.09 -3.53
C GLU A 169 -28.36 -6.16 -4.65
N GLY A 170 -29.54 -6.28 -5.26
CA GLY A 170 -29.78 -7.13 -6.42
C GLY A 170 -29.97 -8.63 -6.11
N VAL A 171 -29.93 -9.03 -4.84
CA VAL A 171 -30.11 -10.42 -4.41
C VAL A 171 -31.58 -10.70 -4.10
N SER A 172 -32.06 -11.84 -4.56
CA SER A 172 -33.36 -12.41 -4.21
C SER A 172 -33.22 -13.80 -3.60
N VAL A 173 -34.27 -14.26 -2.92
CA VAL A 173 -34.36 -15.62 -2.38
C VAL A 173 -35.65 -16.30 -2.83
N THR A 174 -35.50 -17.54 -3.28
CA THR A 174 -36.61 -18.43 -3.64
C THR A 174 -36.71 -19.56 -2.62
N PHE A 175 -37.88 -19.70 -2.03
CA PHE A 175 -38.25 -20.73 -1.06
C PHE A 175 -39.06 -21.81 -1.76
N THR A 176 -38.56 -23.04 -1.77
CA THR A 176 -39.25 -24.19 -2.38
C THR A 176 -39.68 -25.17 -1.30
N ASP A 177 -40.96 -25.54 -1.32
CA ASP A 177 -41.53 -26.48 -0.35
C ASP A 177 -40.91 -27.88 -0.49
N GLY A 178 -40.61 -28.48 0.66
CA GLY A 178 -40.31 -29.90 0.79
C GLY A 178 -41.30 -30.60 1.71
N GLY A 179 -41.42 -31.92 1.59
CA GLY A 179 -42.30 -32.73 2.44
C GLY A 179 -41.57 -33.34 3.65
N PRO A 180 -42.21 -33.46 4.83
CA PRO A 180 -43.59 -33.07 5.17
C PRO A 180 -43.74 -31.61 5.64
N ALA A 181 -44.95 -31.04 5.55
CA ALA A 181 -45.24 -29.70 6.05
C ALA A 181 -45.15 -29.61 7.60
N PRO A 182 -44.81 -28.43 8.17
CA PRO A 182 -44.44 -27.20 7.48
C PRO A 182 -43.06 -27.29 6.83
N SER A 183 -42.96 -26.79 5.59
CA SER A 183 -41.70 -26.84 4.84
C SER A 183 -40.61 -25.95 5.41
N PHE A 184 -40.97 -24.86 6.08
CA PHE A 184 -40.07 -23.95 6.78
C PHE A 184 -40.45 -23.86 8.26
N ARG A 185 -39.46 -24.03 9.15
CA ARG A 185 -39.64 -24.14 10.60
C ARG A 185 -39.01 -22.94 11.30
N LEU A 186 -39.66 -22.51 12.39
CA LEU A 186 -39.26 -21.35 13.17
C LEU A 186 -37.82 -21.51 13.69
N GLY A 187 -36.99 -20.50 13.45
CA GLY A 187 -35.61 -20.44 13.92
C GLY A 187 -34.57 -21.07 12.98
N ASP A 188 -35.00 -21.74 11.90
CA ASP A 188 -34.06 -22.25 10.89
C ASP A 188 -33.42 -21.08 10.12
N VAL A 189 -32.14 -21.26 9.77
CA VAL A 189 -31.27 -20.20 9.21
C VAL A 189 -30.61 -20.66 7.92
N TRP A 190 -30.59 -19.78 6.93
CA TRP A 190 -29.78 -19.93 5.72
C TRP A 190 -28.81 -18.76 5.60
N ARG A 191 -27.57 -19.04 5.19
CA ARG A 191 -26.55 -18.04 4.90
C ARG A 191 -26.35 -17.92 3.39
N ILE A 192 -26.28 -16.69 2.90
CA ILE A 192 -26.01 -16.40 1.49
C ILE A 192 -24.73 -15.57 1.40
N PHE A 193 -23.66 -16.19 0.92
CA PHE A 193 -22.34 -15.60 0.80
C PHE A 193 -22.20 -14.98 -0.58
N VAL A 194 -22.22 -13.65 -0.66
CA VAL A 194 -22.13 -12.90 -1.91
C VAL A 194 -20.78 -12.21 -2.05
N ARG A 195 -20.34 -12.06 -3.30
CA ARG A 195 -19.06 -11.45 -3.65
C ARG A 195 -19.28 -10.39 -4.72
N THR A 196 -18.50 -9.34 -4.64
CA THR A 196 -18.45 -8.27 -5.63
C THR A 196 -17.96 -8.80 -6.97
N ASP A 197 -18.30 -8.07 -8.03
CA ASP A 197 -17.66 -8.20 -9.34
C ASP A 197 -17.92 -9.52 -10.06
N LEU A 198 -19.08 -10.14 -9.77
CA LEU A 198 -19.56 -11.36 -10.42
C LEU A 198 -20.73 -11.03 -11.36
N ARG A 199 -20.70 -11.64 -12.55
CA ARG A 199 -21.86 -11.70 -13.45
C ARG A 199 -22.12 -13.13 -13.89
N GLU A 200 -23.33 -13.36 -14.40
CA GLU A 200 -23.61 -14.59 -15.13
C GLU A 200 -22.74 -14.67 -16.41
N PRO A 201 -22.29 -15.87 -16.81
CA PRO A 201 -21.48 -16.06 -18.01
C PRO A 201 -22.24 -15.55 -19.24
N THR A 202 -21.54 -14.79 -20.08
CA THR A 202 -22.08 -14.29 -21.34
C THR A 202 -21.91 -15.30 -22.47
N VAL A 203 -21.00 -16.27 -22.31
CA VAL A 203 -20.82 -17.33 -23.30
C VAL A 203 -22.01 -18.31 -23.26
N PRO A 204 -22.76 -18.48 -24.37
CA PRO A 204 -23.99 -19.27 -24.38
C PRO A 204 -23.81 -20.72 -23.93
N SER A 205 -22.68 -21.35 -24.25
CA SER A 205 -22.40 -22.73 -23.86
C SER A 205 -22.15 -22.90 -22.37
N MET A 206 -21.65 -21.87 -21.67
CA MET A 206 -21.48 -21.89 -20.22
C MET A 206 -22.79 -21.54 -19.53
N LEU A 207 -23.49 -20.50 -20.00
CA LEU A 207 -24.80 -20.08 -19.49
C LEU A 207 -25.84 -21.21 -19.53
N ALA A 208 -25.87 -21.99 -20.62
CA ALA A 208 -26.77 -23.13 -20.76
C ALA A 208 -26.45 -24.31 -19.80
N ARG A 209 -25.37 -24.20 -18.99
CA ARG A 209 -24.89 -25.21 -18.05
C ARG A 209 -24.80 -24.67 -16.63
N LEU A 210 -25.64 -23.70 -16.31
CA LEU A 210 -25.93 -23.36 -14.93
C LEU A 210 -27.12 -24.19 -14.45
N GLU A 211 -27.05 -24.70 -13.23
CA GLU A 211 -28.18 -25.35 -12.55
C GLU A 211 -28.77 -24.35 -11.56
N ASP A 212 -29.93 -23.82 -11.93
CA ASP A 212 -30.64 -22.77 -11.20
C ASP A 212 -29.76 -21.55 -10.88
N GLY A 213 -29.03 -21.09 -11.89
CA GLY A 213 -28.15 -19.93 -11.80
C GLY A 213 -26.87 -20.19 -11.00
N LYS A 214 -26.53 -21.45 -10.70
CA LYS A 214 -25.26 -21.82 -10.06
C LYS A 214 -24.36 -22.54 -11.05
N LEU A 215 -23.05 -22.29 -10.92
CA LEU A 215 -22.02 -23.04 -11.62
C LEU A 215 -22.12 -24.53 -11.27
N MET A 216 -21.54 -25.37 -12.11
CA MET A 216 -21.31 -26.79 -11.90
C MET A 216 -20.04 -27.21 -12.64
N CYS A 217 -19.58 -28.44 -12.46
CA CYS A 217 -18.41 -28.98 -13.18
C CYS A 217 -18.56 -28.79 -14.70
N SER A 218 -19.76 -29.09 -15.22
CA SER A 218 -20.07 -28.92 -16.64
C SER A 218 -20.17 -27.47 -17.10
N THR A 219 -20.13 -26.46 -16.24
CA THR A 219 -20.05 -25.06 -16.71
C THR A 219 -18.67 -24.79 -17.31
N CYS A 220 -17.61 -25.25 -16.64
CA CYS A 220 -16.22 -25.04 -17.06
C CYS A 220 -15.69 -26.17 -17.94
N HIS A 221 -16.08 -27.41 -17.65
CA HIS A 221 -15.60 -28.58 -18.38
C HIS A 221 -16.63 -29.08 -19.40
N ASN A 222 -16.14 -29.53 -20.56
CA ASN A 222 -16.89 -30.26 -21.57
C ASN A 222 -16.53 -31.74 -21.52
N GLN A 223 -17.34 -32.50 -20.79
CA GLN A 223 -17.24 -33.94 -20.62
C GLN A 223 -17.19 -34.74 -21.95
N HIS A 224 -17.64 -34.14 -23.06
CA HIS A 224 -17.71 -34.80 -24.36
C HIS A 224 -16.57 -34.41 -25.30
N ASN A 225 -15.80 -33.37 -24.99
CA ASN A 225 -14.84 -32.83 -25.94
C ASN A 225 -13.66 -32.12 -25.25
N GLN A 226 -12.44 -32.43 -25.69
CA GLN A 226 -11.19 -31.83 -25.23
C GLN A 226 -10.53 -30.95 -26.30
N SER A 227 -11.27 -30.47 -27.30
CA SER A 227 -10.72 -29.70 -28.44
C SER A 227 -10.25 -28.30 -28.07
N LYS A 228 -10.84 -27.71 -27.02
CA LYS A 228 -10.50 -26.36 -26.56
C LYS A 228 -9.15 -26.31 -25.87
N THR A 229 -8.45 -25.21 -26.06
CA THR A 229 -7.10 -25.01 -25.51
C THR A 229 -7.18 -24.76 -24.00
N PRO A 230 -6.49 -25.56 -23.17
CA PRO A 230 -6.52 -25.36 -21.73
C PRO A 230 -5.53 -24.31 -21.25
N PHE A 231 -5.72 -23.89 -19.99
CA PHE A 231 -4.80 -23.01 -19.26
C PHE A 231 -3.39 -23.61 -19.07
N ASP A 232 -3.27 -24.92 -19.21
CA ASP A 232 -2.02 -25.67 -19.04
C ASP A 232 -1.20 -25.63 -20.33
N PRO A 233 -0.07 -24.91 -20.38
CA PRO A 233 0.76 -24.81 -21.58
C PRO A 233 1.43 -26.15 -21.95
N PHE A 234 1.48 -27.12 -21.04
CA PHE A 234 2.03 -28.46 -21.29
C PHE A 234 0.97 -29.46 -21.75
N ALA A 235 -0.28 -29.02 -21.92
CA ALA A 235 -1.33 -29.90 -22.37
C ALA A 235 -1.03 -30.49 -23.75
N PRO A 236 -1.33 -31.79 -23.99
CA PRO A 236 -1.08 -32.42 -25.29
C PRO A 236 -1.76 -31.68 -26.45
N PRO A 237 -1.20 -31.66 -27.67
CA PRO A 237 -1.85 -31.04 -28.82
C PRO A 237 -3.12 -31.81 -29.22
N TYR A 238 -4.10 -31.08 -29.75
CA TYR A 238 -5.32 -31.67 -30.31
C TYR A 238 -5.27 -31.64 -31.84
N GLY A 239 -5.23 -32.83 -32.44
CA GLY A 239 -5.25 -33.04 -33.89
C GLY A 239 -6.58 -33.57 -34.44
N GLY A 240 -7.65 -33.58 -33.62
CA GLY A 240 -8.97 -34.12 -33.97
C GLY A 240 -9.51 -35.14 -32.97
N PRO A 241 -10.71 -35.72 -33.22
CA PRO A 241 -11.34 -36.69 -32.33
C PRO A 241 -10.41 -37.85 -31.95
N GLY A 242 -10.38 -38.20 -30.66
CA GLY A 242 -9.51 -39.26 -30.12
C GLY A 242 -8.06 -38.86 -29.85
N THR A 243 -7.66 -37.61 -30.15
CA THR A 243 -6.35 -37.05 -29.78
C THR A 243 -6.47 -36.08 -28.60
N GLY A 244 -5.34 -35.67 -28.01
CA GLY A 244 -5.33 -34.68 -26.94
C GLY A 244 -5.87 -35.21 -25.60
N ALA A 245 -5.64 -36.48 -25.28
CA ALA A 245 -6.02 -37.04 -23.99
C ALA A 245 -5.23 -36.37 -22.85
N GLY A 246 -5.93 -35.80 -21.87
CA GLY A 246 -5.32 -35.12 -20.73
C GLY A 246 -5.31 -33.58 -20.84
N ARG A 247 -6.08 -32.98 -21.75
CA ARG A 247 -6.17 -31.53 -21.94
C ARG A 247 -7.21 -30.84 -21.05
N HIS A 248 -7.51 -31.41 -19.88
CA HIS A 248 -8.43 -30.85 -18.87
C HIS A 248 -9.90 -30.65 -19.30
N PHE A 249 -10.31 -31.13 -20.49
CA PHE A 249 -11.70 -31.06 -20.97
C PHE A 249 -12.32 -29.66 -20.90
N GLN A 250 -11.62 -28.60 -21.32
CA GLN A 250 -12.17 -27.25 -21.22
C GLN A 250 -13.40 -27.06 -22.13
N ARG A 251 -14.40 -26.31 -21.66
CA ARG A 251 -15.61 -25.98 -22.45
C ARG A 251 -15.36 -24.88 -23.47
N ILE A 252 -14.47 -23.96 -23.14
CA ILE A 252 -14.00 -22.88 -24.01
C ILE A 252 -12.49 -22.83 -23.95
N ASP A 253 -11.86 -22.09 -24.86
CA ASP A 253 -10.42 -21.84 -24.77
C ASP A 253 -10.13 -21.08 -23.46
N ASN A 254 -9.05 -21.43 -22.75
CA ASN A 254 -8.71 -20.86 -21.45
C ASN A 254 -7.18 -20.69 -21.21
N ASP A 255 -6.39 -20.66 -22.28
CA ASP A 255 -4.94 -20.42 -22.29
C ASP A 255 -4.54 -18.96 -22.01
N ALA A 256 -5.51 -18.04 -22.03
CA ALA A 256 -5.37 -16.63 -21.67
C ALA A 256 -6.44 -16.20 -20.66
N SER A 257 -6.87 -17.10 -19.76
CA SER A 257 -7.92 -16.86 -18.75
C SER A 257 -9.28 -16.40 -19.32
N GLN A 258 -9.60 -16.72 -20.58
CA GLN A 258 -10.83 -16.27 -21.25
C GLN A 258 -12.10 -16.69 -20.50
N MET A 259 -12.08 -17.84 -19.81
CA MET A 259 -13.21 -18.30 -18.99
C MET A 259 -13.37 -17.46 -17.73
N CYS A 260 -12.27 -17.08 -17.08
CA CYS A 260 -12.27 -16.22 -15.91
C CYS A 260 -12.81 -14.83 -16.26
N PHE A 261 -12.37 -14.28 -17.39
CA PHE A 261 -12.79 -12.98 -17.89
C PHE A 261 -14.28 -12.91 -18.21
N ASP A 262 -14.96 -14.04 -18.44
CA ASP A 262 -16.39 -14.02 -18.68
C ASP A 262 -17.20 -13.72 -17.40
N CYS A 263 -16.92 -14.40 -16.29
CA CYS A 263 -17.68 -14.21 -15.04
C CYS A 263 -17.09 -13.12 -14.13
N HIS A 264 -15.76 -12.97 -14.11
CA HIS A 264 -15.03 -11.97 -13.30
C HIS A 264 -14.64 -10.73 -14.11
N ALA A 265 -15.44 -10.37 -15.13
CA ALA A 265 -15.12 -9.34 -16.10
C ALA A 265 -14.75 -7.97 -15.50
N GLN A 266 -15.35 -7.62 -14.36
CA GLN A 266 -15.07 -6.35 -13.68
C GLN A 266 -13.66 -6.27 -13.09
N ARG A 267 -12.96 -7.41 -12.90
CA ARG A 267 -11.56 -7.46 -12.46
C ARG A 267 -10.56 -7.37 -13.62
N VAL A 268 -11.04 -7.42 -14.86
CA VAL A 268 -10.21 -7.34 -16.06
C VAL A 268 -9.88 -5.88 -16.32
N THR A 269 -8.79 -5.42 -15.70
CA THR A 269 -8.28 -4.05 -15.81
C THR A 269 -6.86 -4.09 -16.35
N THR A 270 -6.43 -3.02 -17.02
CA THR A 270 -5.05 -2.91 -17.54
C THR A 270 -4.20 -1.94 -16.74
N GLN A 271 -4.78 -1.28 -15.74
CA GLN A 271 -4.12 -0.32 -14.86
C GLN A 271 -4.64 -0.46 -13.43
N SER A 272 -3.76 -0.36 -12.44
CA SER A 272 -4.13 -0.51 -11.02
C SER A 272 -5.10 0.58 -10.53
N ALA A 273 -5.08 1.75 -11.18
CA ALA A 273 -6.00 2.85 -10.90
C ALA A 273 -7.49 2.50 -11.13
N ASP A 274 -7.76 1.43 -11.90
CA ASP A 274 -9.12 0.94 -12.16
C ASP A 274 -9.66 0.04 -11.04
N GLY A 275 -8.93 -0.13 -9.92
CA GLY A 275 -9.40 -0.85 -8.73
C GLY A 275 -9.13 -2.35 -8.74
N SER A 276 -8.26 -2.85 -9.61
CA SER A 276 -7.80 -4.24 -9.58
C SER A 276 -6.37 -4.36 -10.10
N HIS A 277 -5.65 -5.41 -9.72
CA HIS A 277 -4.34 -5.68 -10.31
C HIS A 277 -4.48 -5.85 -11.83
N PRO A 278 -3.61 -5.21 -12.63
CA PRO A 278 -3.63 -5.35 -14.08
C PRO A 278 -3.49 -6.81 -14.52
N VAL A 279 -4.30 -7.20 -15.51
CA VAL A 279 -4.27 -8.48 -16.21
C VAL A 279 -4.43 -8.26 -17.71
N ALA A 280 -4.08 -9.27 -18.53
CA ALA A 280 -3.97 -9.14 -19.98
C ALA A 280 -3.00 -7.99 -20.36
N VAL A 281 -1.90 -7.91 -19.62
CA VAL A 281 -0.80 -6.96 -19.84
C VAL A 281 0.55 -7.65 -19.65
N PRO A 282 1.59 -7.26 -20.39
CA PRO A 282 2.95 -7.71 -20.11
C PRO A 282 3.45 -7.12 -18.80
N ILE A 283 4.47 -7.76 -18.22
CA ILE A 283 5.16 -7.22 -17.04
C ILE A 283 5.95 -5.96 -17.48
N PRO A 284 5.75 -4.82 -16.81
CA PRO A 284 6.49 -3.60 -17.12
C PRO A 284 7.99 -3.73 -16.78
N GLY A 285 8.82 -2.82 -17.29
CA GLY A 285 10.22 -2.70 -16.85
C GLY A 285 10.36 -1.92 -15.54
N GLY A 286 11.58 -1.83 -15.00
CA GLY A 286 11.87 -1.07 -13.78
C GLY A 286 11.91 -1.97 -12.54
N GLU A 287 11.03 -1.70 -11.57
CA GLU A 287 10.90 -2.40 -10.28
C GLU A 287 10.21 -3.78 -10.41
N TYR A 288 10.35 -4.39 -11.58
CA TYR A 288 9.71 -5.64 -11.93
C TYR A 288 10.67 -6.58 -12.65
N GLN A 289 10.43 -7.89 -12.52
CA GLN A 289 11.17 -8.94 -13.19
C GLN A 289 10.24 -9.99 -13.81
N ALA A 290 10.77 -10.78 -14.74
CA ALA A 290 10.04 -11.92 -15.26
C ALA A 290 9.93 -13.02 -14.18
N PRO A 291 8.75 -13.62 -13.97
CA PRO A 291 8.54 -14.63 -12.94
C PRO A 291 9.31 -15.89 -13.26
N THR A 292 9.75 -16.56 -12.21
CA THR A 292 10.45 -17.84 -12.27
C THR A 292 9.61 -18.99 -11.73
N VAL A 293 8.58 -18.68 -10.95
CA VAL A 293 7.72 -19.64 -10.26
C VAL A 293 6.32 -19.65 -10.86
N VAL A 294 5.71 -18.47 -11.08
CA VAL A 294 4.34 -18.38 -11.59
C VAL A 294 4.28 -18.35 -13.13
N PRO A 295 3.23 -18.92 -13.73
CA PRO A 295 3.11 -18.97 -15.19
C PRO A 295 2.58 -17.65 -15.75
N LEU A 296 3.04 -17.28 -16.94
CA LEU A 296 2.39 -16.30 -17.80
C LEU A 296 1.50 -17.02 -18.82
N ASP A 297 0.61 -16.27 -19.45
CA ASP A 297 -0.24 -16.82 -20.51
C ASP A 297 0.54 -17.09 -21.82
N VAL A 298 -0.17 -17.53 -22.86
CA VAL A 298 0.41 -17.83 -24.18
C VAL A 298 1.04 -16.61 -24.88
N PHE A 299 0.69 -15.39 -24.46
CA PHE A 299 1.25 -14.13 -24.97
C PHE A 299 2.39 -13.58 -24.11
N GLY A 300 2.68 -14.22 -22.96
CA GLY A 300 3.64 -13.71 -21.99
C GLY A 300 3.07 -12.60 -21.11
N GLU A 301 1.75 -12.59 -20.92
CA GLU A 301 1.03 -11.60 -20.12
C GLU A 301 0.62 -12.16 -18.76
N VAL A 302 0.47 -11.25 -17.79
CA VAL A 302 -0.08 -11.57 -16.46
C VAL A 302 -1.59 -11.75 -16.61
N VAL A 303 -2.13 -12.86 -16.10
CA VAL A 303 -3.56 -13.19 -16.14
C VAL A 303 -4.04 -13.76 -14.80
N CYS A 304 -5.34 -14.01 -14.64
CA CYS A 304 -5.89 -14.57 -13.40
C CYS A 304 -5.18 -15.88 -13.00
N SER A 305 -4.94 -16.74 -13.99
CA SER A 305 -4.26 -18.03 -13.79
C SER A 305 -2.76 -17.91 -13.51
N THR A 306 -2.17 -16.71 -13.54
CA THR A 306 -0.79 -16.47 -13.06
C THR A 306 -0.75 -16.61 -11.54
N CYS A 307 -1.64 -15.92 -10.84
CA CYS A 307 -1.68 -15.92 -9.38
C CYS A 307 -2.55 -17.05 -8.80
N HIS A 308 -3.64 -17.40 -9.50
CA HIS A 308 -4.63 -18.34 -8.98
C HIS A 308 -4.52 -19.73 -9.62
N GLY A 309 -4.72 -20.75 -8.80
CA GLY A 309 -5.14 -22.07 -9.26
C GLY A 309 -6.66 -22.22 -9.12
N VAL A 310 -7.23 -23.23 -9.78
CA VAL A 310 -8.70 -23.44 -9.72
C VAL A 310 -9.06 -24.50 -8.69
N HIS A 311 -8.28 -25.58 -8.57
CA HIS A 311 -8.56 -26.69 -7.65
C HIS A 311 -7.26 -27.14 -6.98
N TYR A 312 -7.35 -27.57 -5.72
CA TYR A 312 -6.25 -28.08 -4.91
C TYR A 312 -5.04 -27.14 -4.89
N THR A 313 -5.30 -25.85 -4.64
CA THR A 313 -4.27 -24.83 -4.58
C THR A 313 -3.40 -24.96 -3.33
N ALA A 314 -2.21 -24.36 -3.35
CA ALA A 314 -1.33 -24.41 -2.18
C ALA A 314 -1.90 -23.64 -0.98
N SER A 315 -2.66 -22.55 -1.23
CA SER A 315 -3.42 -21.87 -0.18
C SER A 315 -4.75 -22.57 0.09
N ASP A 316 -5.15 -22.66 1.35
CA ASP A 316 -6.42 -23.21 1.83
C ASP A 316 -7.29 -22.15 2.54
N ASP A 317 -7.01 -20.87 2.34
CA ASP A 317 -7.72 -19.71 2.93
C ASP A 317 -8.87 -19.19 2.03
N GLY A 318 -9.22 -19.92 0.99
CA GLY A 318 -10.22 -19.56 0.00
C GLY A 318 -9.74 -18.59 -1.09
N THR A 319 -8.53 -18.02 -0.99
CA THR A 319 -8.03 -17.08 -2.01
C THR A 319 -7.57 -17.77 -3.29
N LEU A 320 -7.36 -19.09 -3.24
CA LEU A 320 -6.96 -19.92 -4.37
C LEU A 320 -5.61 -19.52 -4.98
N LEU A 321 -4.70 -18.99 -4.17
CA LEU A 321 -3.36 -18.64 -4.62
C LEU A 321 -2.54 -19.90 -4.92
N ARG A 322 -1.79 -19.86 -6.03
CA ARG A 322 -0.89 -20.95 -6.42
C ARG A 322 0.20 -21.22 -5.40
N LEU A 323 0.61 -20.18 -4.66
CA LEU A 323 1.59 -20.25 -3.59
C LEU A 323 0.89 -19.95 -2.27
N ALA A 324 1.21 -20.73 -1.24
CA ALA A 324 0.65 -20.54 0.10
C ALA A 324 1.19 -19.27 0.80
N ASP A 325 2.40 -18.82 0.42
CA ASP A 325 3.01 -17.58 0.91
C ASP A 325 2.74 -16.44 -0.08
N PRO A 326 1.93 -15.43 0.29
CA PRO A 326 1.67 -14.26 -0.55
C PRO A 326 2.93 -13.46 -0.89
N SER A 327 3.93 -13.41 0.01
CA SER A 327 5.16 -12.65 -0.24
C SER A 327 5.98 -13.28 -1.36
N SER A 328 6.12 -14.61 -1.38
CA SER A 328 6.75 -15.35 -2.48
C SER A 328 6.01 -15.17 -3.80
N LEU A 329 4.67 -15.08 -3.77
CA LEU A 329 3.86 -14.84 -4.97
C LEU A 329 4.15 -13.46 -5.57
N CYS A 330 4.12 -12.41 -4.75
CA CYS A 330 4.32 -11.03 -5.21
C CYS A 330 5.77 -10.79 -5.64
N THR A 331 6.75 -11.25 -4.87
CA THR A 331 8.18 -10.99 -5.14
C THR A 331 8.76 -11.79 -6.29
N ASP A 332 8.03 -12.77 -6.85
CA ASP A 332 8.41 -13.40 -8.12
C ASP A 332 8.39 -12.38 -9.27
N CYS A 333 7.59 -11.31 -9.17
CA CYS A 333 7.56 -10.20 -10.13
C CYS A 333 8.05 -8.87 -9.54
N HIS A 334 7.67 -8.50 -8.32
CA HIS A 334 7.97 -7.19 -7.73
C HIS A 334 9.33 -7.18 -7.03
N THR A 335 10.22 -6.26 -7.40
CA THR A 335 11.62 -6.23 -6.91
C THR A 335 11.94 -5.09 -5.96
N LEU A 336 11.02 -4.14 -5.75
CA LEU A 336 11.24 -2.97 -4.89
C LEU A 336 11.43 -3.34 -3.40
N ALA A 337 10.68 -4.34 -2.92
CA ALA A 337 10.65 -4.68 -1.51
C ALA A 337 11.86 -5.50 -1.04
N ASP A 338 12.55 -5.01 -0.02
CA ASP A 338 13.54 -5.79 0.72
C ASP A 338 12.84 -6.62 1.81
N VAL A 339 12.21 -7.72 1.37
CA VAL A 339 11.51 -8.66 2.26
C VAL A 339 12.44 -9.38 3.24
N ALA A 340 13.76 -9.22 3.12
CA ALA A 340 14.74 -9.82 4.01
C ALA A 340 15.12 -8.90 5.17
N GLN A 341 15.12 -7.57 4.98
CA GLN A 341 15.64 -6.62 5.97
C GLN A 341 14.65 -5.51 6.38
N ALA A 342 13.63 -5.18 5.60
CA ALA A 342 12.73 -4.09 5.96
C ALA A 342 11.78 -4.50 7.11
N GLU A 343 11.53 -3.59 8.05
CA GLU A 343 10.80 -3.88 9.29
C GLU A 343 9.34 -4.25 9.05
N HIS A 344 8.73 -3.70 8.00
CA HIS A 344 7.34 -4.02 7.65
C HIS A 344 7.18 -5.47 7.16
N PHE A 345 8.27 -6.18 6.82
CA PHE A 345 8.24 -7.58 6.38
C PHE A 345 8.70 -8.58 7.44
N VAL A 346 8.82 -8.17 8.70
CA VAL A 346 9.16 -9.07 9.81
C VAL A 346 7.98 -9.99 10.12
N THR A 347 8.03 -11.21 9.59
CA THR A 347 6.94 -12.21 9.70
C THR A 347 6.71 -12.75 11.11
N THR A 348 7.60 -12.45 12.05
CA THR A 348 7.46 -12.85 13.47
C THR A 348 6.88 -11.76 14.36
N ASP A 349 6.71 -10.53 13.87
CA ASP A 349 6.19 -9.42 14.66
C ASP A 349 4.70 -9.18 14.35
N PRO A 350 3.77 -9.58 15.24
CA PRO A 350 2.34 -9.44 14.99
C PRO A 350 1.88 -7.99 14.87
N ARG A 351 2.71 -7.00 15.22
CA ARG A 351 2.40 -5.56 15.03
C ARG A 351 2.44 -5.13 13.57
N THR A 352 2.99 -5.97 12.69
CA THR A 352 2.96 -5.77 11.22
C THR A 352 1.63 -6.18 10.59
N LEU A 353 0.72 -6.80 11.35
CA LEU A 353 -0.62 -7.10 10.89
C LEU A 353 -1.47 -5.83 10.85
N TRP A 354 -2.23 -5.66 9.76
CA TRP A 354 -3.20 -4.58 9.66
C TRP A 354 -4.25 -4.71 10.78
N PRO A 355 -4.36 -3.73 11.70
CA PRO A 355 -5.24 -3.82 12.85
C PRO A 355 -6.72 -3.55 12.51
N GLY A 356 -7.02 -3.20 11.26
CA GLY A 356 -8.33 -2.71 10.81
C GLY A 356 -8.29 -1.20 10.64
N GLY A 357 -8.99 -0.68 9.64
CA GLY A 357 -9.01 0.76 9.36
C GLY A 357 -9.53 1.58 10.54
N GLN A 358 -8.75 2.57 10.98
CA GLN A 358 -9.10 3.46 12.09
C GLN A 358 -9.45 4.88 11.64
N TYR A 359 -8.85 5.35 10.55
CA TYR A 359 -8.84 6.76 10.14
C TYR A 359 -9.64 7.07 8.87
N GLY A 360 -10.43 6.10 8.39
CA GLY A 360 -11.31 6.29 7.24
C GLY A 360 -11.57 5.01 6.47
N SER A 361 -10.57 4.14 6.35
CA SER A 361 -10.74 2.85 5.70
C SER A 361 -11.73 1.93 6.42
N THR A 362 -12.51 1.20 5.62
CA THR A 362 -13.37 0.11 6.08
C THR A 362 -12.69 -1.26 5.96
N TYR A 363 -11.40 -1.30 5.58
CA TYR A 363 -10.69 -2.56 5.38
C TYR A 363 -10.58 -3.33 6.71
N PRO A 364 -11.15 -4.55 6.79
CA PRO A 364 -11.17 -5.33 8.01
C PRO A 364 -9.75 -5.69 8.48
N ALA A 365 -9.61 -5.89 9.79
CA ALA A 365 -8.37 -6.37 10.38
C ALA A 365 -7.90 -7.68 9.73
N VAL A 366 -6.60 -7.77 9.47
CA VAL A 366 -5.97 -9.01 9.01
C VAL A 366 -5.58 -9.81 10.24
N THR A 367 -6.25 -10.94 10.45
CA THR A 367 -6.10 -11.75 11.68
C THR A 367 -5.33 -13.04 11.48
N ALA A 368 -5.07 -13.43 10.24
CA ALA A 368 -4.34 -14.65 9.91
C ALA A 368 -2.85 -14.50 10.26
N PRO A 369 -2.27 -15.32 11.16
CA PRO A 369 -0.86 -15.19 11.52
C PRO A 369 0.10 -15.36 10.33
N ALA A 370 -0.29 -16.16 9.32
CA ALA A 370 0.48 -16.33 8.09
C ALA A 370 0.60 -15.06 7.23
N ALA A 371 -0.23 -14.05 7.47
CA ALA A 371 -0.17 -12.76 6.79
C ALA A 371 0.75 -11.75 7.50
N THR A 372 1.34 -12.09 8.65
CA THR A 372 2.26 -11.21 9.40
C THR A 372 3.44 -10.84 8.52
N GLY A 373 3.77 -9.55 8.40
CA GLY A 373 4.90 -9.08 7.60
C GLY A 373 4.77 -9.36 6.10
N THR A 374 3.54 -9.42 5.57
CA THR A 374 3.31 -9.64 4.13
C THR A 374 2.67 -8.43 3.46
N CYS A 375 2.67 -8.42 2.12
CA CYS A 375 2.15 -7.32 1.30
C CYS A 375 0.68 -6.97 1.60
N VAL A 376 -0.13 -7.95 2.06
CA VAL A 376 -1.59 -7.80 2.21
C VAL A 376 -2.03 -6.93 3.39
N ASN A 377 -1.07 -6.48 4.21
CA ASN A 377 -1.33 -5.55 5.32
C ASN A 377 -1.46 -4.10 4.86
N CYS A 378 -0.94 -3.79 3.67
CA CYS A 378 -1.00 -2.46 3.08
C CYS A 378 -1.70 -2.48 1.71
N HIS A 379 -1.52 -3.57 0.95
CA HIS A 379 -2.07 -3.72 -0.38
C HIS A 379 -3.22 -4.72 -0.45
N ARG A 380 -4.14 -4.48 -1.38
CA ARG A 380 -5.22 -5.37 -1.75
C ARG A 380 -5.21 -5.59 -3.25
N GLY A 381 -4.71 -6.74 -3.70
CA GLY A 381 -4.51 -7.04 -5.13
C GLY A 381 -5.73 -6.90 -6.04
N HIS A 382 -6.96 -6.81 -5.51
CA HIS A 382 -8.16 -6.55 -6.31
C HIS A 382 -8.94 -5.32 -5.80
N GLY A 383 -8.21 -4.34 -5.29
CA GLY A 383 -8.76 -3.07 -4.80
C GLY A 383 -9.53 -3.18 -3.49
N TRP A 384 -9.74 -2.04 -2.86
CA TRP A 384 -10.66 -1.86 -1.75
C TRP A 384 -11.40 -0.52 -1.88
N PRO A 385 -12.73 -0.46 -1.64
CA PRO A 385 -13.50 0.77 -1.81
C PRO A 385 -12.96 1.94 -0.97
N ASP A 386 -12.72 3.07 -1.64
CA ASP A 386 -12.19 4.29 -1.05
C ASP A 386 -13.30 5.08 -0.34
N ALA A 387 -13.22 5.13 0.99
CA ALA A 387 -14.19 5.85 1.81
C ALA A 387 -14.15 7.37 1.59
N ASP A 388 -13.00 7.94 1.26
CA ASP A 388 -12.84 9.39 1.07
C ASP A 388 -13.44 9.86 -0.26
N ASN A 389 -13.60 8.95 -1.23
CA ASN A 389 -14.32 9.18 -2.48
C ASN A 389 -15.74 8.58 -2.47
N GLY A 390 -16.34 8.41 -1.28
CA GLY A 390 -17.72 7.94 -1.14
C GLY A 390 -17.96 6.52 -1.70
N PHE A 391 -16.93 5.68 -1.70
CA PHE A 391 -16.93 4.29 -2.19
C PHE A 391 -17.15 4.14 -3.71
N VAL A 392 -16.98 5.23 -4.48
CA VAL A 392 -17.16 5.24 -5.94
C VAL A 392 -16.00 4.54 -6.65
N THR A 393 -14.78 4.76 -6.18
CA THR A 393 -13.55 4.13 -6.67
C THR A 393 -12.91 3.30 -5.56
N ASP A 394 -11.89 2.53 -5.91
CA ASP A 394 -11.02 1.89 -4.94
C ASP A 394 -9.82 2.79 -4.61
N TYR A 395 -9.15 2.49 -3.49
CA TYR A 395 -7.93 3.20 -3.11
C TYR A 395 -6.85 3.05 -4.21
N PRO A 396 -6.13 4.14 -4.53
CA PRO A 396 -5.09 4.12 -5.54
C PRO A 396 -3.95 3.18 -5.16
N LEU A 397 -3.16 2.74 -6.16
CA LEU A 397 -2.02 1.83 -5.96
C LEU A 397 -2.38 0.51 -5.26
N LEU A 398 -3.66 0.14 -5.29
CA LEU A 398 -4.21 -1.01 -4.59
C LEU A 398 -3.90 -0.97 -3.09
N LEU A 399 -3.83 0.21 -2.49
CA LEU A 399 -3.72 0.36 -1.04
C LEU A 399 -5.04 0.01 -0.34
N VAL A 400 -5.02 0.00 0.99
CA VAL A 400 -6.23 -0.22 1.81
C VAL A 400 -6.68 1.03 2.55
N ASP A 401 -5.90 2.10 2.54
CA ASP A 401 -6.26 3.46 2.95
C ASP A 401 -5.37 4.47 2.21
N ARG A 402 -5.66 5.77 2.35
CA ARG A 402 -4.78 6.85 1.86
C ARG A 402 -3.54 6.99 2.73
N GLU A 403 -2.46 7.52 2.17
CA GLU A 403 -1.10 7.39 2.71
C GLU A 403 -0.98 7.69 4.21
N GLU A 404 -1.34 8.90 4.68
CA GLU A 404 -1.19 9.24 6.10
C GLU A 404 -2.03 8.33 6.99
N LYS A 405 -3.26 8.01 6.56
CA LYS A 405 -4.21 7.19 7.33
C LYS A 405 -3.76 5.74 7.39
N GLN A 406 -3.17 5.24 6.32
CA GLN A 406 -2.54 3.93 6.23
C GLN A 406 -1.41 3.82 7.26
N CYS A 407 -0.50 4.79 7.29
CA CYS A 407 0.61 4.82 8.25
C CYS A 407 0.10 4.97 9.70
N PHE A 408 -0.78 5.94 9.94
CA PHE A 408 -1.26 6.25 11.29
C PHE A 408 -2.07 5.11 11.91
N THR A 409 -2.74 4.28 11.10
CA THR A 409 -3.46 3.10 11.60
C THR A 409 -2.54 2.15 12.39
N CYS A 410 -1.23 2.17 12.12
CA CYS A 410 -0.23 1.44 12.88
C CYS A 410 0.64 2.31 13.80
N HIS A 411 0.86 3.58 13.44
CA HIS A 411 1.82 4.50 14.04
C HIS A 411 1.19 5.65 14.86
N ASP A 412 0.12 5.37 15.58
CA ASP A 412 -0.58 6.30 16.49
C ASP A 412 -0.44 5.94 17.98
N GLY A 413 0.51 5.05 18.30
CA GLY A 413 0.69 4.50 19.65
C GLY A 413 0.13 3.08 19.83
N SER A 414 -0.64 2.54 18.88
CA SER A 414 -1.02 1.12 18.87
C SER A 414 -1.37 0.60 17.46
N PRO A 415 -0.88 -0.58 17.02
CA PRO A 415 -0.09 -1.57 17.74
C PRO A 415 1.38 -1.20 17.96
N VAL A 416 1.93 -0.22 17.22
CA VAL A 416 3.31 0.26 17.43
C VAL A 416 3.29 1.36 18.48
N SER A 417 4.14 1.24 19.50
CA SER A 417 4.15 2.17 20.65
C SER A 417 4.58 3.61 20.32
N ALA A 418 5.19 3.82 19.14
CA ALA A 418 5.55 5.14 18.67
C ALA A 418 4.31 5.84 18.11
N ASP A 419 3.84 6.88 18.80
CA ASP A 419 2.76 7.75 18.35
C ASP A 419 3.34 8.88 17.49
N ILE A 420 3.52 8.59 16.20
CA ILE A 420 4.05 9.56 15.23
C ILE A 420 2.97 10.57 14.87
N ARG A 421 1.70 10.14 14.85
CA ARG A 421 0.57 11.01 14.53
C ARG A 421 0.51 12.23 15.44
N PHE A 422 0.78 12.05 16.73
CA PHE A 422 0.81 13.13 17.72
C PHE A 422 1.80 14.25 17.36
N GLU A 423 2.94 13.90 16.76
CA GLU A 423 4.02 14.83 16.38
C GLU A 423 3.63 15.79 15.24
N PHE A 424 2.58 15.47 14.49
CA PHE A 424 2.09 16.29 13.39
C PHE A 424 0.87 17.14 13.75
N THR A 425 0.39 17.08 15.00
CA THR A 425 -0.78 17.85 15.43
C THR A 425 -0.37 19.22 15.97
N SER A 426 -1.07 20.27 15.53
CA SER A 426 -0.86 21.64 16.02
C SER A 426 -1.22 21.84 17.51
N ALA A 427 -1.92 20.87 18.10
CA ALA A 427 -2.23 20.85 19.53
C ALA A 427 -1.00 20.49 20.37
N SER A 428 -0.06 19.74 19.80
CA SER A 428 1.08 19.16 20.51
C SER A 428 2.40 19.80 20.10
N LYS A 429 2.57 20.06 18.80
CA LYS A 429 3.78 20.65 18.22
C LYS A 429 3.43 21.97 17.56
N ILE A 430 4.23 23.01 17.81
CA ILE A 430 4.02 24.32 17.18
C ILE A 430 4.69 24.40 15.80
N SER A 431 5.60 23.47 15.50
CA SER A 431 6.34 23.38 14.25
C SER A 431 6.46 21.91 13.85
N SER A 432 6.03 21.55 12.65
CA SER A 432 6.12 20.20 12.10
C SER A 432 6.22 20.25 10.57
N HIS A 433 6.66 19.16 9.95
CA HIS A 433 6.52 19.04 8.49
C HIS A 433 5.02 18.95 8.13
N PRO A 434 4.57 19.61 7.05
CA PRO A 434 3.16 19.86 6.81
C PRO A 434 2.45 18.72 6.06
N LEU A 435 2.34 17.52 6.65
CA LEU A 435 1.66 16.36 6.02
C LEU A 435 0.21 16.69 5.59
N THR A 436 -0.49 17.54 6.34
CA THR A 436 -1.89 17.90 6.06
C THR A 436 -2.08 18.85 4.86
N LEU A 437 -0.99 19.41 4.31
CA LEU A 437 -1.06 20.31 3.15
C LEU A 437 -0.82 19.58 1.82
N ALA A 438 -0.44 18.31 1.87
CA ALA A 438 -0.17 17.48 0.71
C ALA A 438 -0.73 16.08 0.95
N THR A 439 -2.02 15.90 0.72
CA THR A 439 -2.65 14.57 0.78
C THR A 439 -2.75 14.01 -0.63
N ASP A 440 -2.23 12.79 -0.82
CA ASP A 440 -2.24 12.05 -2.09
C ASP A 440 -1.54 12.75 -3.25
N VAL A 441 -0.49 13.52 -2.96
CA VAL A 441 0.32 14.22 -3.98
C VAL A 441 1.55 13.39 -4.33
N HIS A 442 2.05 12.59 -3.38
CA HIS A 442 3.14 11.66 -3.63
C HIS A 442 2.76 10.65 -4.72
N SER A 443 3.67 10.47 -5.67
CA SER A 443 3.51 9.50 -6.76
C SER A 443 4.72 8.59 -6.81
N PRO A 444 4.53 7.26 -6.85
CA PRO A 444 5.64 6.34 -7.05
C PRO A 444 6.43 6.72 -8.31
N GLY A 445 7.75 6.81 -8.18
CA GLY A 445 8.60 7.21 -9.32
C GLY A 445 8.68 8.72 -9.59
N GLU A 446 8.12 9.58 -8.75
CA GLU A 446 8.32 11.04 -8.89
C GLU A 446 9.81 11.44 -8.82
N ALA A 447 10.15 12.57 -9.44
CA ALA A 447 11.52 13.06 -9.42
C ALA A 447 11.98 13.38 -7.98
N ALA A 448 13.27 13.18 -7.70
CA ALA A 448 13.83 13.54 -6.39
C ALA A 448 13.62 15.02 -6.04
N ILE A 449 13.52 15.88 -7.05
CA ILE A 449 13.05 17.27 -6.93
C ILE A 449 11.62 17.31 -7.48
N PRO A 450 10.58 17.32 -6.63
CA PRO A 450 9.20 17.28 -7.09
C PRO A 450 8.79 18.60 -7.74
N GLU A 451 7.89 18.56 -8.73
CA GLU A 451 7.38 19.76 -9.41
C GLU A 451 6.59 20.67 -8.45
N ALA A 452 5.85 20.07 -7.53
CA ALA A 452 5.19 20.73 -6.43
C ALA A 452 5.81 20.24 -5.12
N ARG A 453 6.41 21.14 -4.35
CA ARG A 453 7.00 20.82 -3.05
C ARG A 453 5.92 20.31 -2.09
N HIS A 454 6.10 19.09 -1.60
CA HIS A 454 5.28 18.47 -0.57
C HIS A 454 6.14 17.70 0.43
N ALA A 455 5.48 17.19 1.48
CA ALA A 455 6.08 16.28 2.45
C ALA A 455 4.98 15.31 2.89
N GLU A 456 5.14 14.05 2.52
CA GLU A 456 4.32 12.90 2.91
C GLU A 456 5.20 11.87 3.64
N CYS A 457 4.60 10.78 4.11
CA CYS A 457 5.34 9.74 4.84
C CYS A 457 6.38 9.06 3.94
N ALA A 458 5.97 8.73 2.71
CA ALA A 458 6.75 8.05 1.68
C ALA A 458 7.87 8.93 1.11
N ASP A 459 7.78 10.26 1.27
CA ASP A 459 8.86 11.16 0.86
C ASP A 459 10.11 11.01 1.73
N CYS A 460 9.92 10.65 2.99
CA CYS A 460 10.99 10.53 4.00
C CYS A 460 11.31 9.09 4.39
N HIS A 461 10.40 8.16 4.11
CA HIS A 461 10.53 6.73 4.42
C HIS A 461 10.12 5.90 3.23
N ASP A 462 10.93 4.94 2.80
CA ASP A 462 10.45 3.93 1.85
C ASP A 462 9.85 2.77 2.65
N PRO A 463 8.51 2.57 2.68
CA PRO A 463 7.91 1.48 3.45
C PRO A 463 8.37 0.09 2.99
N HIS A 464 8.90 -0.04 1.76
CA HIS A 464 9.40 -1.29 1.20
C HIS A 464 10.86 -1.59 1.58
N GLN A 465 11.60 -0.60 2.09
CA GLN A 465 13.03 -0.73 2.38
C GLN A 465 13.42 -0.27 3.79
N ALA A 466 12.56 0.48 4.49
CA ALA A 466 12.84 1.02 5.82
C ALA A 466 13.15 -0.08 6.84
N GLN A 467 14.31 0.03 7.49
CA GLN A 467 14.84 -0.94 8.44
C GLN A 467 14.82 -0.39 9.88
N THR A 468 15.11 -1.24 10.87
CA THR A 468 15.23 -0.81 12.27
C THR A 468 16.16 0.40 12.38
N ARG A 469 15.79 1.32 13.27
CA ARG A 469 16.64 2.44 13.67
C ARG A 469 18.06 1.97 14.00
N VAL A 470 19.02 2.53 13.27
CA VAL A 470 20.42 2.43 13.62
C VAL A 470 20.76 3.63 14.50
N ASP A 471 21.04 3.39 15.79
CA ASP A 471 21.62 4.42 16.64
C ASP A 471 23.03 4.74 16.15
N LEU A 472 23.18 5.90 15.52
CA LEU A 472 24.47 6.35 15.07
C LEU A 472 25.20 7.06 16.21
N PRO A 473 26.50 6.76 16.42
CA PRO A 473 27.30 7.40 17.47
C PRO A 473 27.40 8.91 17.21
N GLY A 474 27.77 9.68 18.25
CA GLY A 474 27.83 11.14 18.25
C GLY A 474 28.79 11.74 17.18
N PRO A 475 29.80 12.55 17.54
CA PRO A 475 30.66 13.18 16.54
C PRO A 475 31.27 12.15 15.56
N SER A 476 30.99 12.29 14.27
CA SER A 476 31.48 11.43 13.18
C SER A 476 32.39 12.25 12.26
N THR A 477 33.33 11.65 11.54
CA THR A 477 34.09 12.34 10.46
C THR A 477 33.47 12.15 9.08
N SER A 478 32.43 11.33 8.97
CA SER A 478 31.67 11.08 7.73
C SER A 478 30.23 11.57 7.89
N PRO A 479 29.60 12.06 6.80
CA PRO A 479 28.19 12.49 6.85
C PRO A 479 27.30 11.34 7.30
N ARG A 480 26.17 11.68 7.92
CA ARG A 480 25.22 10.69 8.42
C ARG A 480 24.65 9.86 7.25
N PRO A 481 24.78 8.53 7.25
CA PRO A 481 24.22 7.70 6.19
C PRO A 481 22.69 7.73 6.17
N ALA A 482 22.09 7.66 4.98
CA ALA A 482 20.67 7.40 4.81
C ALA A 482 20.40 5.89 4.99
N SER A 483 20.31 5.46 6.25
CA SER A 483 20.15 4.06 6.62
C SER A 483 19.06 3.86 7.68
N GLY A 484 18.70 2.61 7.98
CA GLY A 484 17.63 2.32 8.93
C GLY A 484 16.28 2.81 8.38
N PRO A 485 15.55 3.69 9.09
CA PRO A 485 14.29 4.26 8.63
C PRO A 485 14.40 5.06 7.32
N LEU A 486 15.59 5.51 6.94
CA LEU A 486 15.84 6.26 5.70
C LEU A 486 16.36 5.37 4.56
N ALA A 487 16.43 4.05 4.74
CA ALA A 487 16.85 3.15 3.66
C ALA A 487 15.89 3.23 2.47
N GLY A 488 16.42 3.26 1.25
CA GLY A 488 15.65 3.27 0.00
C GLY A 488 15.12 4.63 -0.46
N VAL A 489 15.22 5.68 0.36
CA VAL A 489 14.69 7.01 0.02
C VAL A 489 15.53 7.68 -1.06
N ARG A 490 14.89 8.55 -1.86
CA ARG A 490 15.58 9.39 -2.84
C ARG A 490 16.23 10.60 -2.18
N GLY A 491 17.15 11.25 -2.88
CA GLY A 491 17.81 12.47 -2.40
C GLY A 491 18.33 13.38 -3.52
N VAL A 492 18.92 14.49 -3.10
CA VAL A 492 19.63 15.45 -3.95
C VAL A 492 21.03 15.68 -3.39
N ASP A 493 22.06 15.44 -4.19
CA ASP A 493 23.45 15.62 -3.77
C ASP A 493 23.87 17.11 -3.65
N LEU A 494 25.08 17.37 -3.16
CA LEU A 494 25.61 18.73 -3.00
C LEU A 494 25.81 19.49 -4.33
N ALA A 495 25.89 18.77 -5.45
CA ALA A 495 25.97 19.34 -6.79
C ALA A 495 24.57 19.62 -7.39
N GLY A 496 23.49 19.20 -6.73
CA GLY A 496 22.11 19.38 -7.17
C GLY A 496 21.59 18.26 -8.07
N ASN A 497 22.29 17.13 -8.15
CA ASN A 497 21.84 15.97 -8.91
C ASN A 497 20.92 15.09 -8.05
N ALA A 498 19.89 14.52 -8.68
CA ALA A 498 19.09 13.47 -8.06
C ALA A 498 19.94 12.23 -7.80
N VAL A 499 19.79 11.64 -6.61
CA VAL A 499 20.39 10.37 -6.20
C VAL A 499 19.28 9.41 -5.76
N ASP A 500 19.36 8.17 -6.22
CA ASP A 500 18.38 7.13 -5.93
C ASP A 500 19.09 5.76 -5.85
N PRO A 501 19.24 5.16 -4.66
CA PRO A 501 18.85 5.72 -3.36
C PRO A 501 19.82 6.81 -2.86
N ALA A 502 19.39 7.61 -1.89
CA ALA A 502 20.24 8.51 -1.13
C ALA A 502 21.29 7.72 -0.35
N SER A 503 22.50 8.25 -0.31
CA SER A 503 23.62 7.73 0.49
C SER A 503 23.70 8.38 1.88
N PHE A 504 23.25 9.63 2.00
CA PHE A 504 23.37 10.43 3.22
C PHE A 504 22.07 11.16 3.58
N GLU A 505 21.82 11.36 4.88
CA GLU A 505 20.58 12.02 5.39
C GLU A 505 20.35 13.40 4.76
N TYR A 506 21.40 14.21 4.61
CA TYR A 506 21.25 15.57 4.08
C TYR A 506 20.70 15.58 2.65
N GLU A 507 20.93 14.51 1.88
CA GLU A 507 20.46 14.41 0.49
C GLU A 507 18.93 14.31 0.45
N LEU A 508 18.32 13.62 1.43
CA LEU A 508 16.87 13.62 1.61
C LEU A 508 16.37 15.03 1.94
N CYS A 509 16.99 15.71 2.90
CA CYS A 509 16.57 17.06 3.29
C CYS A 509 16.65 18.05 2.11
N PHE A 510 17.67 17.92 1.26
CA PHE A 510 17.85 18.76 0.07
C PHE A 510 16.77 18.58 -0.98
N ARG A 511 15.95 17.50 -0.98
CA ARG A 511 14.79 17.39 -1.90
C ARG A 511 13.85 18.61 -1.78
N CYS A 512 13.66 19.10 -0.55
CA CYS A 512 12.70 20.16 -0.23
C CYS A 512 13.34 21.45 0.29
N HIS A 513 14.57 21.38 0.81
CA HIS A 513 15.28 22.52 1.39
C HIS A 513 16.45 23.03 0.53
N SER A 514 16.55 22.60 -0.74
CA SER A 514 17.52 23.14 -1.70
C SER A 514 16.85 24.12 -2.68
N THR A 515 16.95 23.87 -3.98
CA THR A 515 16.44 24.72 -5.07
C THR A 515 14.93 24.96 -5.06
N THR A 516 14.17 24.08 -4.41
CA THR A 516 12.71 24.20 -4.22
C THR A 516 12.33 24.93 -2.94
N ALA A 517 13.31 25.36 -2.14
CA ALA A 517 13.06 26.12 -0.93
C ALA A 517 12.46 27.49 -1.30
N THR A 518 11.21 27.68 -0.89
CA THR A 518 10.46 28.93 -1.07
C THR A 518 10.27 29.62 0.27
N GLY A 519 10.37 30.94 0.30
CA GLY A 519 10.12 31.76 1.49
C GLY A 519 11.26 32.72 1.78
N SER A 520 11.28 33.25 3.00
CA SER A 520 12.41 34.03 3.52
C SER A 520 13.01 33.29 4.71
N PRO A 521 14.34 33.42 4.94
CA PRO A 521 14.94 32.87 6.15
C PRO A 521 14.21 33.41 7.39
N PRO A 522 14.08 32.62 8.47
CA PRO A 522 13.39 33.05 9.70
C PRO A 522 13.95 34.35 10.29
N THR A 523 15.23 34.62 10.05
CA THR A 523 15.94 35.84 10.43
C THR A 523 16.31 36.63 9.17
N PRO A 524 16.05 37.95 9.10
CA PRO A 524 16.49 38.80 7.99
C PRO A 524 18.02 38.95 7.94
N ARG A 525 18.69 38.10 7.18
CA ARG A 525 20.16 38.06 7.06
C ARG A 525 20.72 39.11 6.11
N GLN A 526 21.95 39.54 6.37
CA GLN A 526 22.75 40.35 5.44
C GLN A 526 22.99 39.60 4.11
N PHE A 527 23.29 38.31 4.18
CA PHE A 527 23.45 37.42 3.04
C PHE A 527 22.38 36.33 3.14
N PRO A 528 21.15 36.59 2.64
CA PRO A 528 20.09 35.60 2.67
C PRO A 528 20.35 34.51 1.64
N GLU A 529 20.25 33.26 2.07
CA GLU A 529 20.26 32.08 1.22
C GLU A 529 19.14 31.14 1.68
N THR A 530 18.49 30.49 0.73
CA THR A 530 17.38 29.55 1.01
C THR A 530 17.69 28.16 0.47
N ASP A 531 18.60 28.05 -0.49
CA ASP A 531 19.13 26.77 -0.95
C ASP A 531 20.20 26.27 0.04
N LEU A 532 19.83 25.41 0.98
CA LEU A 532 20.75 24.87 2.00
C LEU A 532 21.95 24.14 1.39
N ARG A 533 21.81 23.63 0.16
CA ARG A 533 22.92 23.01 -0.56
C ARG A 533 24.05 24.00 -0.78
N LEU A 534 23.73 25.28 -1.03
CA LEU A 534 24.70 26.35 -1.18
C LEU A 534 25.34 26.71 0.15
N GLU A 535 24.56 26.83 1.24
CA GLU A 535 25.09 27.14 2.58
C GLU A 535 26.10 26.10 3.08
N PHE A 536 25.94 24.84 2.70
CA PHE A 536 26.86 23.75 3.06
C PHE A 536 27.86 23.38 1.94
N ASN A 537 27.97 24.21 0.89
CA ASN A 537 28.87 23.94 -0.22
C ASN A 537 30.30 24.47 0.06
N PRO A 538 31.33 23.60 0.08
CA PRO A 538 32.73 24.04 0.25
C PRO A 538 33.28 24.73 -1.00
N SER A 539 32.61 24.58 -2.15
CA SER A 539 32.98 25.16 -3.44
C SER A 539 31.95 26.20 -3.88
N GLY A 540 32.28 27.48 -3.78
CA GLY A 540 31.39 28.58 -4.17
C GLY A 540 31.47 29.80 -3.25
N ASP A 541 30.42 30.61 -3.23
CA ASP A 541 30.35 31.84 -2.43
C ASP A 541 30.28 31.55 -0.92
N PHE A 542 29.69 30.43 -0.48
CA PHE A 542 29.52 30.04 0.94
C PHE A 542 30.75 29.44 1.65
N ARG A 543 31.93 29.47 1.02
CA ARG A 543 33.18 28.87 1.52
C ARG A 543 33.77 29.48 2.80
N LYS A 544 33.19 30.56 3.35
CA LYS A 544 33.83 31.33 4.42
C LYS A 544 33.59 30.74 5.80
N SER A 545 32.39 30.29 6.09
CA SER A 545 32.11 29.48 7.28
C SER A 545 30.74 28.80 7.18
N PHE A 546 30.67 27.55 7.63
CA PHE A 546 29.43 26.77 7.73
C PHE A 546 29.61 25.65 8.75
N HIS A 547 28.51 25.11 9.27
CA HIS A 547 28.54 23.84 9.99
C HIS A 547 28.70 22.68 8.99
N SER A 548 29.66 21.79 9.28
CA SER A 548 30.00 20.67 8.40
C SER A 548 28.91 19.60 8.37
N VAL A 549 27.89 19.76 7.51
CA VAL A 549 26.83 18.74 7.30
C VAL A 549 27.24 17.79 6.17
N ALA A 550 27.42 18.32 4.96
CA ALA A 550 27.74 17.54 3.76
C ALA A 550 29.25 17.50 3.45
N ALA A 551 29.96 18.58 3.76
CA ALA A 551 31.36 18.77 3.39
C ALA A 551 32.24 19.23 4.55
N ASP A 552 33.56 19.11 4.40
CA ASP A 552 34.52 19.65 5.37
C ASP A 552 34.59 21.16 5.22
N ASN A 553 34.66 21.87 6.34
CA ASN A 553 34.93 23.30 6.31
C ASN A 553 36.36 23.54 5.82
N THR A 554 36.48 24.11 4.62
CA THR A 554 37.77 24.36 3.96
C THR A 554 38.59 25.49 4.61
N GLY A 555 38.01 26.24 5.55
CA GLY A 555 38.66 27.36 6.24
C GLY A 555 39.67 26.97 7.33
N SER A 556 39.67 25.72 7.81
CA SER A 556 40.61 25.23 8.85
C SER A 556 40.83 26.22 10.01
N HIS A 557 39.74 26.77 10.54
CA HIS A 557 39.80 27.66 11.71
C HIS A 557 39.60 26.83 12.98
N PRO A 558 40.43 27.03 14.02
CA PRO A 558 40.21 26.37 15.29
C PRO A 558 38.86 26.83 15.87
N VAL A 559 38.10 25.86 16.39
CA VAL A 559 36.84 26.09 17.09
C VAL A 559 37.06 25.65 18.54
N PRO A 560 37.70 26.49 19.38
CA PRO A 560 38.15 26.09 20.71
C PRO A 560 36.99 25.75 21.66
N SER A 561 35.78 26.21 21.35
CA SER A 561 34.58 25.93 22.12
C SER A 561 34.01 24.53 21.89
N LEU A 562 34.52 23.73 20.95
CA LEU A 562 34.00 22.36 20.76
C LEU A 562 34.21 21.52 22.03
N ARG A 563 33.13 20.88 22.48
CA ARG A 563 33.17 19.96 23.62
C ARG A 563 34.03 18.74 23.30
N ALA A 564 34.52 18.08 24.35
CA ALA A 564 35.25 16.83 24.23
C ALA A 564 34.48 15.80 23.37
N GLY A 565 35.16 15.26 22.36
CA GLY A 565 34.57 14.35 21.37
C GLY A 565 34.30 15.02 20.02
N TRP A 566 34.00 16.32 20.00
CA TRP A 566 33.86 17.10 18.77
C TRP A 566 35.21 17.65 18.30
N SER A 567 35.37 17.77 16.99
CA SER A 567 36.52 18.38 16.34
C SER A 567 36.07 19.18 15.11
N THR A 568 36.96 19.99 14.54
CA THR A 568 36.69 20.75 13.31
C THR A 568 36.41 19.85 12.10
N ASN A 569 36.80 18.57 12.16
CA ASN A 569 36.54 17.56 11.13
C ASN A 569 35.26 16.75 11.41
N SER A 570 34.57 17.04 12.51
CA SER A 570 33.32 16.36 12.83
C SER A 570 32.21 16.83 11.89
N LYS A 571 31.37 15.90 11.47
CA LYS A 571 30.12 16.12 10.75
C LYS A 571 28.97 16.19 11.72
N THR A 572 28.16 17.22 11.56
CA THR A 572 26.82 17.27 12.13
C THR A 572 25.81 16.74 11.12
N ALA A 573 24.61 16.38 11.57
CA ALA A 573 23.50 15.99 10.70
C ALA A 573 22.37 17.01 10.82
N CYS A 574 21.48 17.06 9.82
CA CYS A 574 20.29 17.91 9.90
C CYS A 574 19.48 17.54 11.14
N THR A 575 19.32 16.23 11.43
CA THR A 575 18.60 15.72 12.61
C THR A 575 19.33 15.88 13.94
N THR A 576 20.57 16.38 13.95
CA THR A 576 21.23 16.80 15.19
C THR A 576 20.72 18.16 15.66
N CYS A 577 20.12 18.97 14.77
CA CYS A 577 19.51 20.23 15.15
C CYS A 577 17.99 20.24 14.96
N HIS A 578 17.52 19.58 13.90
CA HIS A 578 16.12 19.49 13.54
C HIS A 578 15.54 18.13 13.94
N ASN A 579 14.98 18.04 15.13
CA ASN A 579 14.51 16.79 15.70
C ASN A 579 13.31 17.02 16.63
N ASN A 580 12.71 15.93 17.08
CA ASN A 580 11.71 15.95 18.13
C ASN A 580 12.31 16.42 19.46
N ASP A 581 11.73 17.48 20.05
CA ASP A 581 12.12 18.01 21.37
C ASP A 581 11.85 17.08 22.54
N SER A 582 11.14 15.97 22.30
CA SER A 582 10.90 14.89 23.24
C SER A 582 11.52 13.57 22.77
N GLY A 583 12.41 13.62 21.79
CA GLY A 583 13.08 12.45 21.23
C GLY A 583 14.10 11.81 22.19
N PRO A 584 14.64 10.63 21.85
CA PRO A 584 15.51 9.87 22.76
C PRO A 584 16.86 10.53 23.01
N ALA A 585 17.31 11.43 22.13
CA ALA A 585 18.57 12.17 22.27
C ALA A 585 18.56 13.15 23.47
N ASP A 586 17.39 13.63 23.90
CA ASP A 586 17.21 14.40 25.14
C ASP A 586 16.62 13.55 26.30
N GLY A 587 16.70 12.22 26.20
CA GLY A 587 16.19 11.30 27.22
C GLY A 587 14.65 11.19 27.27
N GLY A 588 13.96 11.72 26.26
CA GLY A 588 12.52 11.60 26.10
C GLY A 588 12.09 10.27 25.47
N VAL A 589 10.77 10.09 25.34
CA VAL A 589 10.13 8.86 24.81
C VAL A 589 9.46 9.08 23.44
N GLY A 590 9.49 10.32 22.93
CA GLY A 590 8.97 10.67 21.63
C GLY A 590 9.78 10.04 20.50
N PRO A 591 9.20 9.94 19.29
CA PRO A 591 9.91 9.38 18.14
C PRO A 591 11.04 10.29 17.67
N ASN A 592 12.16 9.69 17.28
CA ASN A 592 13.29 10.41 16.71
C ASN A 592 13.05 10.74 15.24
N GLY A 593 13.49 11.91 14.80
CA GLY A 593 13.35 12.41 13.44
C GLY A 593 12.66 13.78 13.40
N PRO A 594 12.75 14.48 12.25
CA PRO A 594 12.27 15.85 12.10
C PRO A 594 10.75 15.92 11.89
N HIS A 595 9.96 15.17 12.66
CA HIS A 595 8.49 15.14 12.52
C HIS A 595 7.87 16.45 12.99
N GLY A 596 8.06 16.77 14.29
CA GLY A 596 7.57 17.99 14.90
C GLY A 596 8.26 18.31 16.23
N SER A 597 8.21 19.59 16.61
CA SER A 597 8.81 20.12 17.83
C SER A 597 7.94 21.22 18.47
N THR A 598 8.08 21.36 19.78
CA THR A 598 7.59 22.55 20.51
C THR A 598 8.48 23.77 20.31
N GLN A 599 9.62 23.62 19.65
CA GLN A 599 10.50 24.71 19.23
C GLN A 599 10.21 25.12 17.77
N PRO A 600 10.30 26.42 17.41
CA PRO A 600 10.20 26.86 16.03
C PRO A 600 11.22 26.18 15.11
N SER A 601 10.89 26.01 13.84
CA SER A 601 11.77 25.37 12.83
C SER A 601 12.14 23.92 13.15
N ILE A 602 11.28 23.22 13.89
CA ILE A 602 11.45 21.80 14.26
C ILE A 602 12.77 21.57 15.01
N LEU A 603 13.19 22.51 15.86
CA LEU A 603 14.47 22.36 16.57
C LEU A 603 14.35 21.36 17.73
N GLU A 604 15.37 20.52 17.93
CA GLU A 604 15.42 19.58 19.06
C GLU A 604 15.42 20.33 20.40
N LYS A 605 16.22 21.38 20.47
CA LYS A 605 16.36 22.23 21.65
C LYS A 605 16.21 23.69 21.30
N ARG A 606 15.96 24.48 22.33
CA ARG A 606 15.73 25.92 22.17
C ARG A 606 16.97 26.62 21.60
N PHE A 607 16.74 27.40 20.54
CA PHE A 607 17.61 28.45 20.04
C PHE A 607 16.81 29.75 19.97
N ALA A 608 17.09 30.67 20.90
CA ALA A 608 16.39 31.94 20.99
C ALA A 608 16.88 32.91 19.91
N THR A 609 16.00 33.32 19.01
CA THR A 609 16.29 34.33 17.98
C THR A 609 15.98 35.75 18.42
N ASP A 610 15.29 35.89 19.56
CA ASP A 610 14.83 37.13 20.15
C ASP A 610 15.76 37.64 21.25
N GLN A 611 15.62 38.93 21.55
CA GLN A 611 16.30 39.60 22.66
C GLN A 611 15.94 38.97 24.00
N GLY A 612 16.89 38.92 24.92
CA GLY A 612 16.62 38.65 26.33
C GLY A 612 17.81 38.08 27.08
N ASN A 613 17.71 38.11 28.40
CA ASN A 613 18.78 37.72 29.30
C ASN A 613 19.33 36.34 28.97
N TYR A 614 20.66 36.25 28.87
CA TYR A 614 21.35 35.00 28.66
C TYR A 614 20.96 33.95 29.72
N SER A 615 20.73 32.74 29.24
CA SER A 615 20.76 31.52 30.05
C SER A 615 21.16 30.35 29.16
N GLN A 616 21.75 29.31 29.74
CA GLN A 616 22.10 28.12 28.98
C GLN A 616 20.88 27.50 28.27
N ALA A 617 19.70 27.58 28.88
CA ALA A 617 18.46 27.06 28.31
C ALA A 617 18.00 27.81 27.05
N ARG A 618 18.37 29.09 26.85
CA ARG A 618 17.99 29.85 25.64
C ARG A 618 18.74 29.40 24.39
N TYR A 619 19.93 28.82 24.55
CA TYR A 619 20.81 28.40 23.46
C TYR A 619 21.26 26.95 23.64
N ALA A 620 20.39 26.14 24.28
CA ALA A 620 20.69 24.76 24.65
C ALA A 620 21.12 23.92 23.43
N LEU A 621 20.55 24.23 22.26
CA LEU A 621 20.90 23.58 20.99
C LEU A 621 22.39 23.74 20.64
N CYS A 622 22.91 24.97 20.69
CA CYS A 622 24.31 25.24 20.38
C CYS A 622 25.24 24.53 21.39
N PHE A 623 24.79 24.43 22.64
CA PHE A 623 25.58 23.87 23.73
C PHE A 623 25.64 22.34 23.75
N GLU A 624 25.04 21.66 22.78
CA GLU A 624 25.29 20.24 22.54
C GLU A 624 26.70 20.00 21.99
N CYS A 625 27.17 20.90 21.12
CA CYS A 625 28.48 20.81 20.49
C CYS A 625 29.49 21.80 21.11
N HIS A 626 29.01 22.94 21.61
CA HIS A 626 29.88 24.00 22.13
C HIS A 626 29.82 24.13 23.67
N ASP A 627 30.96 24.43 24.28
CA ASP A 627 31.08 24.74 25.69
C ASP A 627 30.78 26.23 25.93
N PRO A 628 29.69 26.57 26.65
CA PRO A 628 29.36 27.96 26.96
C PRO A 628 30.44 28.68 27.77
N ALA A 629 31.24 27.96 28.57
CA ALA A 629 32.31 28.57 29.35
C ALA A 629 33.44 29.09 28.45
N VAL A 630 33.71 28.39 27.34
CA VAL A 630 34.71 28.82 26.35
C VAL A 630 34.16 29.91 25.45
N ILE A 631 32.87 29.80 25.06
CA ILE A 631 32.21 30.83 24.25
C ILE A 631 32.20 32.18 24.97
N LEU A 632 32.05 32.22 26.29
CA LEU A 632 31.97 33.46 27.06
C LEU A 632 33.32 33.90 27.65
N ASP A 633 34.43 33.23 27.33
CA ASP A 633 35.76 33.64 27.77
C ASP A 633 36.37 34.61 26.74
N ASN A 634 36.50 35.88 27.13
CA ASN A 634 37.08 36.93 26.29
C ASN A 634 38.57 36.71 25.93
N ASN A 635 39.25 35.73 26.54
CA ASN A 635 40.65 35.40 26.21
C ASN A 635 40.77 34.24 25.21
N VAL A 636 39.65 33.59 24.87
CA VAL A 636 39.60 32.43 23.96
C VAL A 636 38.65 32.67 22.79
N SER A 637 37.63 33.50 23.00
CA SER A 637 36.66 33.95 22.01
C SER A 637 36.81 35.47 21.73
N PHE A 638 35.92 36.01 20.90
CA PHE A 638 35.82 37.44 20.57
C PHE A 638 35.95 38.32 21.84
N GLU A 639 36.86 39.31 21.81
CA GLU A 639 37.04 40.27 22.91
C GLU A 639 35.72 41.03 23.14
N GLU A 640 35.19 41.04 24.37
CA GLU A 640 33.87 41.56 24.74
C GLU A 640 32.65 40.69 24.33
N HIS A 641 32.85 39.39 24.02
CA HIS A 641 31.72 38.49 23.72
C HIS A 641 30.76 38.36 24.90
N ASP A 642 31.30 38.26 26.12
CA ASP A 642 30.52 38.19 27.35
C ASP A 642 29.68 39.46 27.57
N LYS A 643 30.19 40.64 27.21
CA LYS A 643 29.46 41.89 27.31
C LYS A 643 28.26 41.87 26.39
N HIS A 644 28.45 41.53 25.13
CA HIS A 644 27.38 41.46 24.15
C HIS A 644 26.27 40.48 24.57
N VAL A 645 26.65 39.29 25.04
CA VAL A 645 25.69 38.23 25.38
C VAL A 645 25.09 38.39 26.79
N LEU A 646 25.90 38.73 27.79
CA LEU A 646 25.50 38.76 29.21
C LEU A 646 25.09 40.16 29.71
N SER A 647 25.74 41.21 29.22
CA SER A 647 25.53 42.58 29.72
C SER A 647 24.57 43.38 28.85
N GLU A 648 24.57 43.12 27.54
CA GLU A 648 23.75 43.80 26.55
C GLU A 648 22.60 42.92 26.02
N ASP A 649 22.38 41.74 26.60
CA ASP A 649 21.28 40.82 26.29
C ASP A 649 21.09 40.55 24.77
N MET A 650 22.19 40.55 24.01
CA MET A 650 22.15 40.29 22.58
C MET A 650 22.01 38.79 22.30
N SER A 651 21.12 38.45 21.36
CA SER A 651 20.97 37.08 20.91
C SER A 651 22.17 36.65 20.06
N CYS A 652 22.61 35.40 20.21
CA CYS A 652 23.57 34.79 19.29
C CYS A 652 23.10 34.90 17.82
N ASN A 653 21.78 34.86 17.60
CA ASN A 653 21.16 34.99 16.28
C ASN A 653 21.38 36.35 15.62
N TYR A 654 21.67 37.42 16.38
CA TYR A 654 21.89 38.75 15.80
C TYR A 654 23.19 38.83 15.01
N CYS A 655 24.19 38.03 15.39
CA CYS A 655 25.48 37.97 14.71
C CYS A 655 25.64 36.69 13.88
N HIS A 656 25.20 35.55 14.41
CA HIS A 656 25.49 34.24 13.84
C HIS A 656 24.30 33.65 13.07
N ASP A 657 24.61 33.12 11.88
CA ASP A 657 23.74 32.20 11.17
C ASP A 657 24.11 30.75 11.50
N PRO A 658 23.20 29.96 12.09
CA PRO A 658 23.49 28.57 12.44
C PRO A 658 23.82 27.65 11.27
N HIS A 659 23.62 28.03 10.00
CA HIS A 659 24.00 27.18 8.87
C HIS A 659 25.33 27.60 8.28
N GLY A 660 25.43 28.83 7.78
CA GLY A 660 26.61 29.32 7.11
C GLY A 660 26.59 30.78 6.71
N SER A 661 27.74 31.26 6.23
CA SER A 661 27.96 32.62 5.74
C SER A 661 28.88 32.58 4.51
N SER A 662 28.46 33.28 3.46
CA SER A 662 29.23 33.43 2.22
C SER A 662 30.32 34.46 2.25
N SER A 663 30.23 35.41 3.16
CA SER A 663 31.15 36.54 3.12
C SER A 663 31.99 36.66 4.38
N GLN A 664 31.56 36.08 5.51
CA GLN A 664 32.27 36.21 6.79
C GLN A 664 32.63 34.88 7.42
N ARG A 665 33.64 34.94 8.30
CA ARG A 665 34.11 33.80 9.10
C ARG A 665 33.25 33.65 10.35
N PHE A 666 33.44 32.54 11.06
CA PHE A 666 32.81 32.27 12.36
C PHE A 666 31.27 32.33 12.34
N LEU A 667 30.66 31.94 11.21
CA LEU A 667 29.23 31.94 10.97
C LEU A 667 28.59 33.34 11.06
N ILE A 668 29.36 34.42 10.91
CA ILE A 668 28.81 35.76 11.04
C ILE A 668 28.00 36.12 9.79
N ASN A 669 26.71 36.40 10.00
CA ASN A 669 25.78 36.88 8.99
C ASN A 669 24.68 37.64 9.73
N PHE A 670 24.86 38.96 9.79
CA PHE A 670 24.12 39.82 10.70
C PHE A 670 22.61 39.82 10.45
N ASP A 671 21.84 39.89 11.54
CA ASP A 671 20.42 40.24 11.51
C ASP A 671 20.27 41.73 11.20
N THR A 672 19.78 42.01 9.99
CA THR A 672 19.61 43.38 9.46
C THR A 672 18.50 44.18 10.14
N THR A 673 17.76 43.59 11.07
CA THR A 673 16.81 44.32 11.92
C THR A 673 17.46 44.97 13.13
N VAL A 674 18.67 44.52 13.51
CA VAL A 674 19.41 44.99 14.71
C VAL A 674 20.77 45.60 14.33
N ALA A 675 21.42 45.09 13.30
CA ALA A 675 22.74 45.50 12.85
C ALA A 675 22.66 46.28 11.52
N PHE A 676 23.25 47.47 11.50
CA PHE A 676 23.19 48.40 10.38
C PHE A 676 24.59 48.73 9.85
N PRO A 677 24.71 49.12 8.57
CA PRO A 677 26.00 49.48 8.03
C PRO A 677 26.58 50.73 8.69
N SER A 678 27.82 50.66 9.14
CA SER A 678 28.62 51.82 9.55
C SER A 678 29.74 52.11 8.56
N GLY A 679 29.91 53.39 8.19
CA GLY A 679 30.87 53.77 7.15
C GLY A 679 30.61 53.11 5.79
N GLY A 680 29.39 52.61 5.55
CA GLY A 680 29.01 51.85 4.34
C GLY A 680 29.36 50.36 4.37
N ARG A 681 29.86 49.84 5.50
CA ARG A 681 30.20 48.42 5.70
C ARG A 681 29.30 47.83 6.78
N LEU A 682 28.95 46.55 6.66
CA LEU A 682 28.27 45.74 7.68
C LEU A 682 29.10 44.46 7.77
N GLU A 683 30.16 44.48 8.57
CA GLU A 683 31.22 43.46 8.45
C GLU A 683 31.98 43.26 9.76
N PHE A 684 32.25 42.00 10.09
CA PHE A 684 33.31 41.63 11.01
C PHE A 684 34.56 41.16 10.24
N GLU A 685 35.60 41.97 10.27
CA GLU A 685 36.86 41.73 9.56
C GLU A 685 37.86 41.01 10.47
N ALA A 686 38.06 39.70 10.23
CA ALA A 686 39.00 38.88 10.99
C ALA A 686 40.27 38.54 10.18
N PRO A 687 41.49 38.76 10.70
CA PRO A 687 42.75 38.36 10.06
C PRO A 687 42.79 36.87 9.74
N GLU A 688 43.31 36.44 8.59
CA GLU A 688 43.25 35.02 8.13
C GLU A 688 43.80 33.99 9.13
N ASP A 689 44.74 34.39 10.00
CA ASP A 689 45.37 33.59 11.05
C ASP A 689 44.66 33.70 12.42
N SER A 690 43.61 34.50 12.55
CA SER A 690 42.83 34.65 13.78
C SER A 690 42.19 33.33 14.18
N SER A 691 42.53 32.86 15.38
CA SER A 691 42.09 31.61 16.00
C SER A 691 41.19 31.81 17.22
N ASP A 692 41.14 33.04 17.73
CA ASP A 692 40.47 33.46 18.96
C ASP A 692 39.21 34.29 18.67
N GLY A 693 38.85 34.49 17.39
CA GLY A 693 37.74 35.37 17.03
C GLY A 693 38.05 36.85 17.15
N SER A 694 39.33 37.24 17.23
CA SER A 694 39.76 38.64 17.15
C SER A 694 39.55 39.24 15.75
N GLY A 695 39.18 40.52 15.70
CA GLY A 695 38.89 41.21 14.44
C GLY A 695 38.51 42.68 14.62
N ARG A 696 37.96 43.27 13.56
CA ARG A 696 37.47 44.65 13.53
C ARG A 696 36.03 44.69 13.11
N CYS A 697 35.20 45.38 13.87
CA CYS A 697 33.77 45.49 13.59
C CYS A 697 33.47 46.82 12.87
N TRP A 698 32.71 46.74 11.78
CA TRP A 698 32.18 47.87 11.02
C TRP A 698 30.65 47.82 11.03
N VAL A 699 30.03 48.04 12.18
CA VAL A 699 28.59 47.83 12.40
C VAL A 699 28.05 48.87 13.37
N ASP A 700 26.92 49.47 13.04
CA ASP A 700 26.10 50.22 14.01
C ASP A 700 25.03 49.28 14.57
N CYS A 701 25.11 48.97 15.86
CA CYS A 701 24.20 48.03 16.52
C CYS A 701 23.15 48.79 17.34
N HIS A 702 21.88 48.51 17.12
CA HIS A 702 20.82 48.97 18.02
C HIS A 702 20.79 48.09 19.28
N LEU A 703 21.03 48.71 20.43
CA LEU A 703 21.03 48.05 21.72
C LEU A 703 19.61 47.97 22.31
N PRO A 704 19.33 46.95 23.13
CA PRO A 704 18.08 46.79 23.88
C PRO A 704 17.53 48.00 24.62
N ASN A 705 18.40 48.88 25.09
CA ASN A 705 18.04 50.07 25.85
C ASN A 705 17.61 51.25 24.95
N GLY A 706 17.50 51.03 23.63
CA GLY A 706 17.14 52.05 22.63
C GLY A 706 18.29 52.97 22.24
N SER A 707 19.51 52.71 22.72
CA SER A 707 20.72 53.38 22.22
C SER A 707 21.29 52.64 21.02
N SER A 708 22.10 53.32 20.23
CA SER A 708 22.91 52.71 19.17
C SER A 708 24.39 52.79 19.56
N ARG A 709 25.17 51.78 19.17
CA ARG A 709 26.63 51.78 19.32
C ARG A 709 27.27 51.57 17.96
N ASP A 710 27.95 52.61 17.50
CA ASP A 710 28.70 52.63 16.25
C ASP A 710 30.10 52.03 16.43
N HIS A 711 30.42 50.99 15.66
CA HIS A 711 31.73 50.37 15.57
C HIS A 711 32.34 50.70 14.20
N ASN A 712 33.31 51.63 14.12
CA ASN A 712 33.79 52.15 12.82
C ASN A 712 35.26 52.62 12.78
N PRO A 713 36.22 51.70 12.57
CA PRO A 713 36.20 50.35 13.10
C PRO A 713 36.43 50.37 14.61
N GLU A 714 35.74 49.50 15.34
CA GLU A 714 36.19 49.13 16.68
C GLU A 714 37.08 47.87 16.58
N ASN A 715 38.27 47.92 17.21
CA ASN A 715 39.24 46.84 17.17
C ASN A 715 39.08 45.95 18.40
N TYR A 716 39.01 44.65 18.17
CA TYR A 716 38.85 43.59 19.18
C TYR A 716 40.02 42.60 19.05
N ASN A 717 41.23 43.16 18.97
CA ASN A 717 42.45 42.39 18.83
C ASN A 717 43.48 42.87 19.86
N PRO A 718 43.87 42.02 20.83
CA PRO A 718 44.82 42.41 21.87
C PRO A 718 46.25 42.70 21.34
N ASN A 719 46.55 42.37 20.08
CA ASN A 719 47.88 42.46 19.45
C ASN A 719 48.02 43.53 18.34
N TYR A 720 46.96 44.28 18.00
CA TYR A 720 47.05 45.38 17.03
C TYR A 720 47.04 46.74 17.73
N PRO A 721 48.09 47.59 17.57
CA PRO A 721 48.05 48.94 18.13
C PRO A 721 46.97 49.77 17.43
N THR A 722 46.14 50.43 18.23
CA THR A 722 45.24 51.49 17.78
C THR A 722 46.09 52.64 17.23
N ASN A 723 45.84 53.04 15.98
CA ASN A 723 46.38 54.29 15.43
C ASN A 723 45.32 55.38 15.55
#